data_AF-A0AAD9DC81-F1
#
_entry.id   AF-A0AAD9DC81-F1
#
_cell.length_a   1.000
_cell.length_b   1.000
_cell.length_c   1.000
_cell.angle_alpha   90.00
_cell.angle_beta   90.00
_cell.angle_gamma   90.00
#
_symmetry.space_group_name_H-M   'P 1'
#
loop_
_entity.id
_entity.type
_entity.pdbx_description
1 polymer ?
#
loop_
_entity_poly.entity_id
_entity_poly.type
_entity_poly.pdbx_seq_one_letter_code
_entity_poly.pdbx_strand_id
1 'polypeptide(L)'
;MPHPTESTLLDGQDGRLNAATMVNHLSASPGELDADVIAIMFGYLAPEAIMPLRRVCTKWRDAAKKAIVPLTDFVVDGEKKINAMASMATALPNMQQISINYPHNYSRLKDNLFKFHLLQKLTISGCNNKLGLDLETLVSGLRLLRELKIIDNSSTKGNIASLRVLIDTLEVCSISFSPSPPQLRRLGDWGAYCLYKPFPINDVKGNFMDLADFPRLKSLNLIGTHATGDIRDIGECDFLNLEALDLPSEVLGGRGHEFQRISDVPDAMHAIHRLQQRSNFRVYKPSGWYLSKLSPDSYDDGPFSIQLVKAGTRRGWRWIACEVNWLDPLPDPDRSSSDYDAYVKKIQHIERSIIYKGFHQPPTAEQCRRLSEEVDDYYDLDLSPMSTILLRKVRQQNEYSYVCSPGYFPATRVTINSAKKEEQSNSSIANKQQQSAATLRTTMPHPTESTLLKDNQDGRLNAVTMVHHLSASLDELSADVIAIIFGYLPTRIIMPLRRVCTKWRDAAKKTIVPLSDFVVDSAEKFNVMNSMTTELPNLQQISLRNGNYRFVDGEDPVERERLLSDSNILVDIEIMSIFRKLHSLTMTHAPLNGRFPLLFNFPLLQELNIFICSYLKWDLEVLGGLPLLRRLNISFNCSLTGNIASLRVLKDSLELVKIVRAERVQGNFMDLADFPRLKSLNLIYTDVTGDIRDIAENDFLKLDFLDLPIGVVGGNGFEFQRISDVPDALRAIHRLEKHTKIGVYKPYWWRLSSQSPDSYDPWQRGIDPWRRGPHYMPLESKLYPPFTIELVSAGSRRGWRWYSENMSCKFNWLDPEPDRKSIDYETYIKDKENIERDDIICSEGDNFYHLGHRQPPTEEQFRQLCETFEPRE
;
A
#
# COMPACT_ATOMS: atom_id res chain seq x y z
N MET A 1 21.50 43.39 -29.04
CA MET A 1 20.13 43.05 -28.57
C MET A 1 20.18 42.96 -27.05
N PRO A 2 19.29 43.63 -26.30
CA PRO A 2 19.37 43.59 -24.84
C PRO A 2 18.72 42.32 -24.28
N HIS A 3 19.28 41.82 -23.17
CA HIS A 3 18.81 40.68 -22.39
C HIS A 3 17.39 40.89 -21.84
N PRO A 4 16.51 39.87 -21.80
CA PRO A 4 15.30 39.90 -21.00
C PRO A 4 15.58 39.46 -19.56
N THR A 5 14.99 40.18 -18.61
CA THR A 5 15.02 39.98 -17.15
C THR A 5 14.18 38.78 -16.69
N GLU A 6 14.69 38.09 -15.68
CA GLU A 6 14.28 36.80 -15.08
C GLU A 6 12.88 36.72 -14.40
N SER A 7 12.00 37.72 -14.50
CA SER A 7 10.87 37.83 -13.56
C SER A 7 9.49 37.35 -14.04
N THR A 8 9.37 36.59 -15.14
CA THR A 8 8.04 36.19 -15.68
C THR A 8 7.85 34.70 -15.97
N LEU A 9 8.64 33.79 -15.38
CA LEU A 9 8.63 32.37 -15.76
C LEU A 9 8.25 31.34 -14.69
N LEU A 10 7.79 31.73 -13.50
CA LEU A 10 7.46 30.76 -12.45
C LEU A 10 6.13 31.06 -11.78
N ASP A 11 5.04 30.66 -12.45
CA ASP A 11 3.80 30.30 -11.76
C ASP A 11 3.12 29.15 -12.53
N GLY A 12 3.42 27.92 -12.11
CA GLY A 12 2.94 26.68 -12.72
C GLY A 12 3.43 25.47 -11.93
N GLN A 13 2.63 25.03 -10.95
CA GLN A 13 3.01 23.98 -9.99
C GLN A 13 2.93 22.52 -10.50
N ASP A 14 2.56 22.29 -11.75
CA ASP A 14 2.63 20.96 -12.36
C ASP A 14 3.63 21.01 -13.51
N GLY A 15 4.74 20.26 -13.42
CA GLY A 15 5.83 20.21 -14.41
C GLY A 15 5.47 19.64 -15.79
N ARG A 16 4.33 20.03 -16.36
CA ARG A 16 3.91 19.74 -17.73
C ARG A 16 4.13 21.00 -18.58
N LEU A 17 5.16 20.99 -19.42
CA LEU A 17 5.38 22.06 -20.40
C LEU A 17 4.19 22.15 -21.36
N ASN A 18 3.76 23.37 -21.69
CA ASN A 18 2.66 23.58 -22.60
C ASN A 18 3.05 23.15 -24.03
N ALA A 19 2.08 22.65 -24.80
CA ALA A 19 2.27 22.23 -26.18
C ALA A 19 2.76 23.37 -27.11
N ALA A 20 2.53 24.64 -26.74
CA ALA A 20 3.01 25.79 -27.49
C ALA A 20 4.54 25.95 -27.39
N THR A 21 5.17 25.47 -26.33
CA THR A 21 6.63 25.55 -26.13
C THR A 21 7.35 24.55 -27.02
N MET A 22 6.78 23.36 -27.21
CA MET A 22 7.30 22.36 -28.16
C MET A 22 7.18 22.85 -29.62
N VAL A 23 6.08 23.53 -29.96
CA VAL A 23 5.87 24.14 -31.28
C VAL A 23 6.84 25.31 -31.53
N ASN A 24 7.10 26.14 -30.52
CA ASN A 24 8.03 27.26 -30.64
C ASN A 24 9.51 26.85 -30.73
N HIS A 25 9.86 25.64 -30.30
CA HIS A 25 11.23 25.12 -30.36
C HIS A 25 11.54 24.30 -31.62
N LEU A 26 10.54 23.89 -32.40
CA LEU A 26 10.77 23.27 -33.70
C LEU A 26 10.97 24.40 -34.73
N SER A 27 12.23 24.66 -35.10
CA SER A 27 12.61 25.67 -36.10
C SER A 27 12.06 25.41 -37.51
N ALA A 28 11.48 24.23 -37.74
CA ALA A 28 10.83 23.86 -39.00
C ALA A 28 9.39 24.38 -39.03
N SER A 29 8.97 24.94 -40.17
CA SER A 29 7.58 25.34 -40.37
C SER A 29 6.67 24.12 -40.18
N PRO A 30 5.56 24.20 -39.42
CA PRO A 30 4.64 23.08 -39.19
C PRO A 30 4.09 22.40 -40.46
N GLY A 31 4.29 23.00 -41.63
CA GLY A 31 3.94 22.45 -42.94
C GLY A 31 4.96 21.50 -43.56
N GLU A 32 6.20 21.41 -43.06
CA GLU A 32 7.29 20.66 -43.69
C GLU A 32 7.38 19.19 -43.24
N LEU A 33 6.86 18.87 -42.05
CA LEU A 33 6.84 17.49 -41.56
C LEU A 33 5.71 16.68 -42.22
N ASP A 34 6.04 15.46 -42.62
CA ASP A 34 5.06 14.50 -43.13
C ASP A 34 4.12 14.02 -42.01
N ALA A 35 2.87 13.71 -42.37
CA ALA A 35 1.85 13.28 -41.40
C ALA A 35 2.25 12.00 -40.67
N ASP A 36 3.03 11.11 -41.30
CA ASP A 36 3.50 9.87 -40.67
C ASP A 36 4.60 10.15 -39.64
N VAL A 37 5.47 11.12 -39.89
CA VAL A 37 6.48 11.58 -38.90
C VAL A 37 5.80 12.22 -37.70
N ILE A 38 4.80 13.08 -37.92
CA ILE A 38 4.01 13.68 -36.84
C ILE A 38 3.23 12.61 -36.07
N ALA A 39 2.72 11.58 -36.76
CA ALA A 39 2.02 10.46 -36.12
C ALA A 39 2.96 9.66 -35.20
N ILE A 40 4.21 9.46 -35.60
CA ILE A 40 5.25 8.85 -34.75
C ILE A 40 5.52 9.73 -33.53
N MET A 41 5.65 11.04 -33.69
CA MET A 41 5.84 11.97 -32.57
C MET A 41 4.65 11.94 -31.59
N PHE A 42 3.42 11.92 -32.11
CA PHE A 42 2.21 11.75 -31.31
C PHE A 42 2.16 10.40 -30.59
N GLY A 43 2.78 9.36 -31.15
CA GLY A 43 2.99 8.08 -30.49
C GLY A 43 3.83 8.14 -29.20
N TYR A 44 4.40 9.29 -28.84
CA TYR A 44 5.08 9.51 -27.55
C TYR A 44 4.34 10.48 -26.62
N LEU A 45 3.21 11.03 -27.06
CA LEU A 45 2.44 12.01 -26.30
C LEU A 45 1.20 11.36 -25.67
N ALA A 46 0.80 11.88 -24.50
CA ALA A 46 -0.47 11.52 -23.91
C ALA A 46 -1.64 12.03 -24.79
N PRO A 47 -2.79 11.32 -24.83
CA PRO A 47 -3.93 11.72 -25.65
C PRO A 47 -4.38 13.17 -25.42
N GLU A 48 -4.31 13.66 -24.18
CA GLU A 48 -4.67 15.02 -23.79
C GLU A 48 -3.77 16.07 -24.44
N ALA A 49 -2.50 15.74 -24.69
CA ALA A 49 -1.55 16.62 -25.38
C ALA A 49 -1.75 16.61 -26.90
N ILE A 50 -2.21 15.50 -27.49
CA ILE A 50 -2.48 15.40 -28.93
C ILE A 50 -3.74 16.21 -29.31
N MET A 51 -4.75 16.24 -28.43
CA MET A 51 -6.05 16.88 -28.70
C MET A 51 -6.02 18.37 -29.05
N PRO A 52 -5.20 19.23 -28.41
CA PRO A 52 -5.00 20.61 -28.87
C PRO A 52 -4.13 20.67 -30.14
N LEU A 53 -3.10 19.81 -30.25
CA LEU A 53 -2.15 19.80 -31.36
C LEU A 53 -2.80 19.47 -32.70
N ARG A 54 -3.80 18.57 -32.73
CA ARG A 54 -4.53 18.24 -33.96
C ARG A 54 -5.33 19.42 -34.55
N ARG A 55 -5.55 20.49 -33.78
CA ARG A 55 -6.27 21.70 -34.24
C ARG A 55 -5.36 22.65 -35.03
N VAL A 56 -4.05 22.45 -34.98
CA VAL A 56 -3.05 23.33 -35.61
C VAL A 56 -3.21 23.37 -37.13
N CYS A 57 -3.26 22.20 -37.80
CA CYS A 57 -3.51 22.12 -39.24
C CYS A 57 -4.09 20.76 -39.64
N THR A 58 -4.46 20.62 -40.92
CA THR A 58 -5.02 19.37 -41.47
C THR A 58 -4.03 18.21 -41.41
N LYS A 59 -2.73 18.44 -41.68
CA LYS A 59 -1.69 17.40 -41.57
C LYS A 59 -1.59 16.83 -40.16
N TRP A 60 -1.60 17.69 -39.13
CA TRP A 60 -1.57 17.25 -37.72
C TRP A 60 -2.86 16.53 -37.33
N ARG A 61 -4.00 16.92 -37.91
CA ARG A 61 -5.27 16.20 -37.73
C ARG A 61 -5.22 14.79 -38.33
N ASP A 62 -4.65 14.64 -39.51
CA ASP A 62 -4.53 13.34 -40.16
C ASP A 62 -3.46 12.47 -39.49
N ALA A 63 -2.37 13.08 -39.03
CA ALA A 63 -1.37 12.44 -38.17
C ALA A 63 -1.98 11.90 -36.87
N ALA A 64 -2.85 12.67 -36.20
CA ALA A 64 -3.57 12.21 -35.01
C ALA A 64 -4.45 10.98 -35.29
N LYS A 65 -5.11 10.91 -36.45
CA LYS A 65 -5.93 9.75 -36.82
C LYS A 65 -5.09 8.50 -37.09
N LYS A 66 -3.87 8.68 -37.63
CA LYS A 66 -2.91 7.60 -37.92
C LYS A 66 -2.12 7.17 -36.70
N ALA A 67 -1.91 8.07 -35.73
CA ALA A 67 -1.08 7.82 -34.56
C ALA A 67 -1.59 6.61 -33.78
N ILE A 68 -0.69 5.64 -33.59
CA ILE A 68 -0.86 4.58 -32.62
C ILE A 68 -0.49 5.21 -31.28
N VAL A 69 -1.51 5.70 -30.58
CA VAL A 69 -1.30 6.26 -29.25
C VAL A 69 -0.95 5.09 -28.34
N PRO A 70 0.22 5.11 -27.68
CA PRO A 70 0.68 4.00 -26.85
C PRO A 70 -0.33 3.72 -25.73
N LEU A 71 -0.17 2.58 -25.07
CA LEU A 71 -0.92 2.20 -23.87
C LEU A 71 -0.78 3.30 -22.81
N THR A 72 -1.69 4.28 -22.83
CA THR A 72 -1.79 5.35 -21.85
C THR A 72 -2.91 5.05 -20.89
N ASP A 73 -2.72 5.33 -19.60
CA ASP A 73 -3.75 5.25 -18.58
C ASP A 73 -4.72 6.45 -18.70
N PHE A 74 -5.40 6.60 -19.84
CA PHE A 74 -6.46 7.59 -19.96
C PHE A 74 -7.62 7.19 -19.05
N VAL A 75 -7.77 7.90 -17.92
CA VAL A 75 -8.79 7.63 -16.91
C VAL A 75 -10.00 8.55 -17.11
N VAL A 76 -11.15 7.96 -17.43
CA VAL A 76 -12.46 8.62 -17.49
C VAL A 76 -13.11 8.56 -16.11
N ASP A 77 -12.96 9.60 -15.30
CA ASP A 77 -13.43 9.68 -13.89
C ASP A 77 -14.63 10.63 -13.67
N GLY A 78 -15.25 11.11 -14.75
CA GLY A 78 -16.39 12.03 -14.65
C GLY A 78 -16.96 12.48 -15.99
N GLU A 79 -18.08 13.19 -15.95
CA GLU A 79 -18.88 13.55 -17.14
C GLU A 79 -18.09 14.40 -18.15
N LYS A 80 -17.25 15.33 -17.68
CA LYS A 80 -16.36 16.12 -18.55
C LYS A 80 -15.44 15.23 -19.38
N LYS A 81 -14.88 14.17 -18.77
CA LYS A 81 -14.01 13.22 -19.46
C LYS A 81 -14.77 12.23 -20.34
N ILE A 82 -16.03 11.92 -20.04
CA ILE A 82 -16.90 11.16 -20.95
C ILE A 82 -17.12 11.93 -22.26
N ASN A 83 -17.38 13.25 -22.17
CA ASN A 83 -17.51 14.11 -23.35
C ASN A 83 -16.17 14.26 -24.10
N ALA A 84 -15.05 14.32 -23.36
CA ALA A 84 -13.73 14.29 -23.96
C ALA A 84 -13.46 12.97 -24.69
N MET A 85 -13.85 11.83 -24.11
CA MET A 85 -13.74 10.50 -24.70
C MET A 85 -14.50 10.41 -26.01
N ALA A 86 -15.73 10.96 -26.08
CA ALA A 86 -16.48 11.03 -27.33
C ALA A 86 -15.72 11.78 -28.43
N SER A 87 -15.11 12.91 -28.06
CA SER A 87 -14.29 13.72 -28.98
C SER A 87 -12.99 13.02 -29.37
N MET A 88 -12.40 12.26 -28.45
CA MET A 88 -11.18 11.49 -28.66
C MET A 88 -11.44 10.27 -29.53
N ALA A 89 -12.57 9.58 -29.40
CA ALA A 89 -12.93 8.44 -30.23
C ALA A 89 -12.96 8.77 -31.71
N THR A 90 -13.45 9.97 -32.05
CA THR A 90 -13.43 10.46 -33.43
C THR A 90 -12.05 10.96 -33.88
N ALA A 91 -11.21 11.41 -32.94
CA ALA A 91 -9.92 12.05 -33.23
C ALA A 91 -8.74 11.08 -33.27
N LEU A 92 -8.79 10.04 -32.43
CA LEU A 92 -7.77 9.06 -32.12
C LEU A 92 -8.40 7.66 -32.15
N PRO A 93 -8.92 7.21 -33.31
CA PRO A 93 -9.64 5.93 -33.42
C PRO A 93 -8.74 4.71 -33.09
N ASN A 94 -7.42 4.89 -33.15
CA ASN A 94 -6.39 3.88 -32.92
C ASN A 94 -5.88 3.83 -31.47
N MET A 95 -6.65 4.35 -30.50
CA MET A 95 -6.29 4.27 -29.09
C MET A 95 -6.42 2.85 -28.55
N GLN A 96 -5.37 2.35 -27.88
CA GLN A 96 -5.26 0.93 -27.52
C GLN A 96 -5.75 0.60 -26.10
N GLN A 97 -5.77 1.56 -25.18
CA GLN A 97 -6.17 1.36 -23.78
C GLN A 97 -7.06 2.49 -23.26
N ILE A 98 -8.10 2.13 -22.50
CA ILE A 98 -8.96 3.08 -21.77
C ILE A 98 -9.21 2.54 -20.35
N SER A 99 -9.13 3.44 -19.37
CA SER A 99 -9.52 3.19 -17.97
C SER A 99 -10.74 4.06 -17.64
N ILE A 100 -11.75 3.51 -16.98
CA ILE A 100 -13.01 4.20 -16.66
C ILE A 100 -13.23 4.06 -15.17
N ASN A 101 -13.30 5.16 -14.42
CA ASN A 101 -13.49 5.18 -12.97
C ASN A 101 -14.79 5.92 -12.64
N TYR A 102 -15.65 5.40 -11.76
CA TYR A 102 -16.84 6.11 -11.26
C TYR A 102 -17.75 6.79 -12.31
N PRO A 103 -18.10 6.16 -13.45
CA PRO A 103 -18.96 6.82 -14.43
C PRO A 103 -20.40 6.94 -13.91
N HIS A 104 -20.86 8.17 -13.68
CA HIS A 104 -22.23 8.45 -13.25
C HIS A 104 -23.29 8.25 -14.37
N ASN A 105 -22.90 8.11 -15.64
CA ASN A 105 -23.81 8.05 -16.79
C ASN A 105 -23.34 7.08 -17.90
N TYR A 106 -23.83 5.84 -17.87
CA TYR A 106 -23.38 4.74 -18.75
C TYR A 106 -23.98 4.72 -20.16
N SER A 107 -25.18 5.24 -20.38
CA SER A 107 -25.81 5.19 -21.70
C SER A 107 -24.95 5.91 -22.75
N ARG A 108 -24.38 7.06 -22.38
CA ARG A 108 -23.45 7.81 -23.23
C ARG A 108 -22.06 7.16 -23.34
N LEU A 109 -21.66 6.37 -22.34
CA LEU A 109 -20.40 5.65 -22.37
C LEU A 109 -20.42 4.55 -23.44
N LYS A 110 -21.53 3.80 -23.50
CA LYS A 110 -21.77 2.72 -24.47
C LYS A 110 -21.58 3.22 -25.92
N ASP A 111 -22.26 4.30 -26.28
CA ASP A 111 -22.21 4.85 -27.64
C ASP A 111 -20.81 5.34 -28.06
N ASN A 112 -19.96 5.67 -27.09
CA ASN A 112 -18.61 6.15 -27.36
C ASN A 112 -17.56 5.04 -27.36
N LEU A 113 -17.74 3.98 -26.56
CA LEU A 113 -16.84 2.83 -26.55
C LEU A 113 -16.82 2.10 -27.90
N PHE A 114 -17.97 1.98 -28.56
CA PHE A 114 -18.08 1.32 -29.87
C PHE A 114 -17.42 2.08 -31.03
N LYS A 115 -16.94 3.30 -30.79
CA LYS A 115 -16.21 4.10 -31.80
C LYS A 115 -14.71 3.79 -31.83
N PHE A 116 -14.18 3.05 -30.85
CA PHE A 116 -12.77 2.66 -30.83
C PHE A 116 -12.55 1.34 -31.56
N HIS A 117 -12.02 1.40 -32.78
CA HIS A 117 -11.84 0.22 -33.61
C HIS A 117 -10.67 -0.67 -33.15
N LEU A 118 -9.69 -0.13 -32.44
CA LEU A 118 -8.48 -0.84 -31.99
C LEU A 118 -8.35 -0.93 -30.46
N LEU A 119 -9.46 -0.85 -29.71
CA LEU A 119 -9.39 -0.95 -28.25
C LEU A 119 -8.95 -2.36 -27.85
N GLN A 120 -7.71 -2.49 -27.38
CA GLN A 120 -7.12 -3.77 -26.97
C GLN A 120 -7.30 -4.02 -25.47
N LYS A 121 -7.33 -2.96 -24.64
CA LYS A 121 -7.43 -3.05 -23.18
C LYS A 121 -8.49 -2.11 -22.62
N LEU A 122 -9.41 -2.66 -21.83
CA LEU A 122 -10.45 -1.89 -21.15
C LEU A 122 -10.40 -2.18 -19.66
N THR A 123 -10.17 -1.14 -18.84
CA THR A 123 -10.27 -1.21 -17.38
C THR A 123 -11.48 -0.42 -16.91
N ILE A 124 -12.37 -1.03 -16.13
CA ILE A 124 -13.55 -0.37 -15.54
C ILE A 124 -13.43 -0.47 -14.03
N SER A 125 -13.57 0.64 -13.31
CA SER A 125 -13.54 0.66 -11.85
C SER A 125 -14.58 1.55 -11.15
N GLY A 126 -14.97 1.19 -9.93
CA GLY A 126 -15.72 2.06 -9.01
C GLY A 126 -17.17 2.34 -9.40
N CYS A 127 -17.95 1.35 -9.84
CA CYS A 127 -19.31 1.60 -10.31
C CYS A 127 -20.34 1.32 -9.20
N ASN A 128 -21.12 2.35 -8.83
CA ASN A 128 -22.11 2.28 -7.75
C ASN A 128 -23.45 1.67 -8.20
N ASN A 129 -24.12 1.05 -7.22
CA ASN A 129 -25.34 0.19 -7.18
C ASN A 129 -26.58 0.51 -8.08
N LYS A 130 -26.57 1.50 -8.98
CA LYS A 130 -27.79 1.95 -9.70
C LYS A 130 -27.87 1.58 -11.18
N LEU A 131 -26.85 0.93 -11.76
CA LEU A 131 -26.63 1.08 -13.21
C LEU A 131 -26.83 -0.18 -14.06
N GLY A 132 -27.26 -1.32 -13.49
CA GLY A 132 -27.80 -2.46 -14.24
C GLY A 132 -26.97 -2.84 -15.47
N LEU A 133 -25.65 -2.91 -15.29
CA LEU A 133 -24.72 -3.02 -16.40
C LEU A 133 -24.71 -4.47 -16.88
N ASP A 134 -25.46 -4.73 -17.94
CA ASP A 134 -25.46 -6.02 -18.61
C ASP A 134 -24.15 -6.20 -19.39
N LEU A 135 -23.31 -7.13 -18.90
CA LEU A 135 -22.04 -7.52 -19.52
C LEU A 135 -22.22 -7.93 -20.99
N GLU A 136 -23.33 -8.58 -21.33
CA GLU A 136 -23.62 -9.04 -22.68
C GLU A 136 -23.74 -7.84 -23.64
N THR A 137 -24.46 -6.80 -23.20
CA THR A 137 -24.62 -5.56 -23.95
C THR A 137 -23.32 -4.77 -24.12
N LEU A 138 -22.47 -4.68 -23.10
CA LEU A 138 -21.19 -3.93 -23.15
C LEU A 138 -20.24 -4.51 -24.21
N VAL A 139 -20.32 -5.82 -24.40
CA VAL A 139 -19.27 -6.62 -25.04
C VAL A 139 -19.54 -6.87 -26.51
N SER A 140 -20.82 -6.97 -26.89
CA SER A 140 -21.26 -7.22 -28.28
C SER A 140 -20.65 -6.28 -29.35
N GLY A 141 -20.10 -5.12 -28.97
CA GLY A 141 -19.45 -4.17 -29.89
C GLY A 141 -17.92 -4.03 -29.80
N LEU A 142 -17.20 -4.81 -28.99
CA LEU A 142 -15.75 -4.63 -28.76
C LEU A 142 -14.87 -5.72 -29.41
N ARG A 143 -15.02 -5.96 -30.71
CA ARG A 143 -14.44 -7.12 -31.45
C ARG A 143 -12.92 -7.37 -31.34
N LEU A 144 -12.11 -6.38 -30.98
CA LEU A 144 -10.64 -6.49 -30.87
C LEU A 144 -10.11 -6.45 -29.43
N LEU A 145 -10.99 -6.55 -28.43
CA LEU A 145 -10.59 -6.50 -27.03
C LEU A 145 -9.76 -7.73 -26.66
N ARG A 146 -8.56 -7.49 -26.12
CA ARG A 146 -7.61 -8.53 -25.69
C ARG A 146 -7.54 -8.68 -24.17
N GLU A 147 -7.81 -7.60 -23.43
CA GLU A 147 -7.80 -7.58 -21.97
C GLU A 147 -9.01 -6.81 -21.44
N LEU A 148 -9.80 -7.45 -20.56
CA LEU A 148 -10.90 -6.85 -19.84
C LEU A 148 -10.63 -6.93 -18.34
N LYS A 149 -10.50 -5.78 -17.68
CA LYS A 149 -10.28 -5.68 -16.24
C LYS A 149 -11.43 -4.92 -15.58
N ILE A 150 -12.14 -5.54 -14.65
CA ILE A 150 -13.23 -4.93 -13.89
C ILE A 150 -12.80 -4.90 -12.42
N ILE A 151 -12.71 -3.71 -11.84
CA ILE A 151 -12.20 -3.48 -10.48
C ILE A 151 -13.30 -2.81 -9.65
N ASP A 152 -13.55 -3.24 -8.41
CA ASP A 152 -14.39 -2.45 -7.49
C ASP A 152 -15.79 -2.07 -8.03
N ASN A 153 -16.48 -3.02 -8.68
CA ASN A 153 -17.79 -2.79 -9.27
C ASN A 153 -18.85 -3.67 -8.60
N SER A 154 -19.35 -3.23 -7.45
CA SER A 154 -20.37 -3.93 -6.65
C SER A 154 -21.73 -4.08 -7.35
N SER A 155 -21.92 -3.47 -8.53
CA SER A 155 -23.20 -3.40 -9.25
C SER A 155 -23.26 -4.21 -10.55
N THR A 156 -22.18 -4.93 -10.91
CA THR A 156 -22.16 -5.75 -12.13
C THR A 156 -22.99 -7.01 -11.91
N LYS A 157 -24.15 -7.09 -12.57
CA LYS A 157 -24.96 -8.32 -12.63
C LYS A 157 -24.56 -9.14 -13.83
N GLY A 158 -24.28 -10.42 -13.62
CA GLY A 158 -23.96 -11.31 -14.73
C GLY A 158 -23.81 -12.77 -14.29
N ASN A 159 -24.18 -13.67 -15.18
CA ASN A 159 -23.82 -15.08 -15.05
C ASN A 159 -22.44 -15.27 -15.70
N ILE A 160 -21.55 -16.04 -15.07
CA ILE A 160 -20.28 -16.46 -15.67
C ILE A 160 -20.52 -17.13 -17.04
N ALA A 161 -21.61 -17.89 -17.17
CA ALA A 161 -22.02 -18.48 -18.45
C ALA A 161 -22.28 -17.43 -19.55
N SER A 162 -22.71 -16.21 -19.20
CA SER A 162 -22.88 -15.10 -20.16
C SER A 162 -21.55 -14.59 -20.71
N LEU A 163 -20.42 -14.85 -20.04
CA LEU A 163 -19.08 -14.58 -20.59
C LEU A 163 -18.72 -15.53 -21.73
N ARG A 164 -19.49 -16.61 -21.96
CA ARG A 164 -19.26 -17.49 -23.11
C ARG A 164 -19.45 -16.77 -24.44
N VAL A 165 -20.48 -15.93 -24.53
CA VAL A 165 -20.74 -15.06 -25.69
C VAL A 165 -19.58 -14.08 -25.91
N LEU A 166 -18.96 -13.59 -24.83
CA LEU A 166 -17.81 -12.68 -24.84
C LEU A 166 -16.57 -13.36 -25.42
N ILE A 167 -16.29 -14.59 -25.02
CA ILE A 167 -15.01 -15.24 -25.33
C ILE A 167 -15.07 -15.92 -26.71
N ASP A 168 -16.23 -16.42 -27.14
CA ASP A 168 -16.39 -16.97 -28.49
C ASP A 168 -16.21 -15.90 -29.58
N THR A 169 -16.44 -14.61 -29.24
CA THR A 169 -16.36 -13.49 -30.18
C THR A 169 -15.08 -12.66 -30.07
N LEU A 170 -14.25 -12.87 -29.04
CA LEU A 170 -13.10 -12.00 -28.75
C LEU A 170 -11.77 -12.73 -28.60
N GLU A 171 -10.67 -12.03 -28.90
CA GLU A 171 -9.30 -12.47 -28.57
C GLU A 171 -8.93 -12.21 -27.09
N VAL A 172 -9.87 -12.41 -26.15
CA VAL A 172 -9.62 -12.09 -24.74
C VAL A 172 -8.66 -13.10 -24.13
N CYS A 173 -7.47 -12.63 -23.79
CA CYS A 173 -6.44 -13.43 -23.13
C CYS A 173 -6.53 -13.34 -21.60
N SER A 174 -7.17 -12.30 -21.03
CA SER A 174 -7.23 -12.11 -19.58
C SER A 174 -8.56 -11.48 -19.13
N ILE A 175 -9.15 -12.09 -18.10
CA ILE A 175 -10.35 -11.62 -17.39
C ILE A 175 -9.98 -11.48 -15.91
N SER A 176 -10.16 -10.29 -15.36
CA SER A 176 -9.91 -10.05 -13.94
C SER A 176 -11.05 -9.24 -13.32
N PHE A 177 -11.68 -9.85 -12.32
CA PHE A 177 -12.51 -9.23 -11.31
C PHE A 177 -11.64 -9.07 -10.07
N SER A 178 -11.33 -7.84 -9.68
CA SER A 178 -10.57 -7.60 -8.45
C SER A 178 -11.32 -6.63 -7.57
N PRO A 179 -11.56 -6.96 -6.30
CA PRO A 179 -11.95 -5.94 -5.35
C PRO A 179 -10.78 -4.99 -5.11
N SER A 180 -11.08 -3.79 -4.62
CA SER A 180 -10.05 -2.87 -4.13
C SER A 180 -9.26 -3.50 -2.97
N PRO A 181 -7.97 -3.17 -2.79
CA PRO A 181 -7.18 -3.67 -1.66
C PRO A 181 -7.89 -3.37 -0.33
N PRO A 182 -7.84 -4.28 0.65
CA PRO A 182 -8.54 -4.09 1.93
C PRO A 182 -8.08 -2.80 2.60
N GLN A 183 -9.02 -1.87 2.83
CA GLN A 183 -8.80 -0.71 3.68
C GLN A 183 -8.91 -1.15 5.15
N LEU A 184 -7.93 -0.80 5.97
CA LEU A 184 -7.90 -1.13 7.40
C LEU A 184 -9.01 -0.34 8.14
N ARG A 185 -10.05 -1.03 8.60
CA ARG A 185 -11.02 -0.54 9.59
C ARG A 185 -11.08 -1.54 10.75
N ARG A 186 -11.01 -1.06 11.99
CA ARG A 186 -11.06 -1.87 13.21
C ARG A 186 -12.53 -2.18 13.53
N LEU A 187 -12.86 -3.45 13.76
CA LEU A 187 -14.12 -3.87 14.41
C LEU A 187 -13.84 -4.01 15.92
N GLY A 188 -14.85 -3.74 16.76
CA GLY A 188 -14.71 -3.55 18.21
C GLY A 188 -14.17 -4.74 19.03
N ASP A 189 -13.81 -4.38 20.27
CA ASP A 189 -13.46 -5.13 21.50
C ASP A 189 -12.47 -6.29 21.51
N TRP A 190 -11.99 -6.80 20.39
CA TRP A 190 -10.88 -7.75 20.38
C TRP A 190 -9.76 -7.15 19.55
N GLY A 191 -8.56 -7.04 20.11
CA GLY A 191 -7.38 -6.39 19.51
C GLY A 191 -6.84 -7.02 18.21
N ALA A 192 -7.67 -7.68 17.40
CA ALA A 192 -7.34 -8.26 16.10
C ALA A 192 -7.82 -7.36 14.93
N TYR A 193 -6.92 -6.99 14.01
CA TYR A 193 -7.24 -6.49 12.66
C TYR A 193 -7.76 -7.67 11.81
N CYS A 194 -9.07 -7.81 11.67
CA CYS A 194 -9.57 -8.56 10.54
C CYS A 194 -9.24 -7.77 9.26
N LEU A 195 -8.49 -8.38 8.32
CA LEU A 195 -8.50 -7.93 6.93
C LEU A 195 -9.98 -7.90 6.52
N TYR A 196 -10.52 -6.72 6.22
CA TYR A 196 -11.88 -6.62 5.69
C TYR A 196 -11.94 -7.56 4.49
N LYS A 197 -12.85 -8.55 4.51
CA LYS A 197 -13.14 -9.32 3.29
C LYS A 197 -13.50 -8.27 2.25
N PRO A 198 -12.82 -8.21 1.09
CA PRO A 198 -13.21 -7.28 0.06
C PRO A 198 -14.73 -7.39 -0.19
N PHE A 199 -15.45 -6.26 -0.27
CA PHE A 199 -16.87 -6.30 -0.63
C PHE A 199 -16.97 -7.12 -1.92
N PRO A 200 -17.70 -8.25 -1.92
CA PRO A 200 -17.81 -9.04 -3.12
C PRO A 200 -18.47 -8.17 -4.20
N ILE A 201 -18.04 -8.36 -5.44
CA ILE A 201 -18.85 -8.08 -6.61
C ILE A 201 -20.04 -9.05 -6.49
N ASN A 202 -21.03 -8.67 -5.67
CA ASN A 202 -22.10 -9.51 -5.10
C ASN A 202 -23.02 -10.17 -6.14
N ASP A 203 -22.82 -9.85 -7.42
CA ASP A 203 -23.78 -10.08 -8.47
C ASP A 203 -23.20 -10.85 -9.69
N VAL A 204 -21.91 -11.24 -9.66
CA VAL A 204 -21.35 -12.21 -10.62
C VAL A 204 -21.38 -13.61 -10.00
N LYS A 205 -22.24 -14.48 -10.55
CA LYS A 205 -22.50 -15.86 -10.10
C LYS A 205 -22.32 -16.85 -11.25
N GLY A 206 -22.15 -18.13 -10.96
CA GLY A 206 -22.05 -19.19 -11.96
C GLY A 206 -20.91 -20.15 -11.66
N ASN A 207 -20.82 -21.26 -12.40
CA ASN A 207 -19.74 -22.21 -12.21
C ASN A 207 -18.52 -21.76 -13.01
N PHE A 208 -17.34 -21.64 -12.38
CA PHE A 208 -16.13 -21.25 -13.12
C PHE A 208 -15.75 -22.29 -14.19
N MET A 209 -16.19 -23.55 -14.05
CA MET A 209 -16.01 -24.60 -15.05
C MET A 209 -16.79 -24.35 -16.34
N ASP A 210 -17.78 -23.44 -16.33
CA ASP A 210 -18.40 -22.93 -17.57
C ASP A 210 -17.38 -22.18 -18.45
N LEU A 211 -16.17 -21.92 -17.94
CA LEU A 211 -15.03 -21.34 -18.65
C LEU A 211 -13.93 -22.34 -19.06
N ALA A 212 -14.12 -23.64 -18.82
CA ALA A 212 -13.08 -24.66 -18.97
C ALA A 212 -12.67 -24.92 -20.43
N ASP A 213 -13.59 -24.83 -21.38
CA ASP A 213 -13.37 -25.15 -22.79
C ASP A 213 -12.73 -23.99 -23.59
N PHE A 214 -12.36 -22.87 -22.95
CA PHE A 214 -11.86 -21.70 -23.67
C PHE A 214 -10.39 -21.82 -24.09
N PRO A 215 -10.09 -21.88 -25.40
CA PRO A 215 -8.77 -22.20 -25.90
C PRO A 215 -7.80 -21.00 -25.85
N ARG A 216 -8.21 -19.78 -25.49
CA ARG A 216 -7.32 -18.60 -25.50
C ARG A 216 -7.17 -17.90 -24.15
N LEU A 217 -7.91 -18.35 -23.14
CA LEU A 217 -7.90 -17.73 -21.82
C LEU A 217 -6.55 -18.00 -21.13
N LYS A 218 -5.71 -16.97 -20.99
CA LYS A 218 -4.40 -17.02 -20.31
C LYS A 218 -4.47 -16.63 -18.85
N SER A 219 -5.41 -15.79 -18.44
CA SER A 219 -5.52 -15.39 -17.05
C SER A 219 -6.98 -15.22 -16.64
N LEU A 220 -7.36 -15.88 -15.55
CA LEU A 220 -8.68 -15.82 -14.96
C LEU A 220 -8.58 -15.44 -13.49
N ASN A 221 -9.11 -14.28 -13.12
CA ASN A 221 -9.22 -13.84 -11.73
C ASN A 221 -10.67 -13.53 -11.40
N LEU A 222 -11.24 -14.33 -10.51
CA LEU A 222 -12.61 -14.27 -10.03
C LEU A 222 -12.67 -13.92 -8.53
N ILE A 223 -11.57 -13.42 -7.94
CA ILE A 223 -11.55 -13.05 -6.52
C ILE A 223 -12.60 -11.98 -6.25
N GLY A 224 -13.37 -12.17 -5.17
CA GLY A 224 -14.46 -11.28 -4.81
C GLY A 224 -15.72 -11.46 -5.65
N THR A 225 -15.84 -12.48 -6.49
CA THR A 225 -17.14 -12.87 -7.10
C THR A 225 -17.79 -13.98 -6.26
N HIS A 226 -19.05 -14.32 -6.56
CA HIS A 226 -19.71 -15.53 -6.03
C HIS A 226 -19.68 -16.67 -7.07
N ALA A 227 -18.57 -16.78 -7.81
CA ALA A 227 -18.32 -17.96 -8.62
C ALA A 227 -18.34 -19.19 -7.72
N THR A 228 -19.00 -20.25 -8.18
CA THR A 228 -18.99 -21.57 -7.54
C THR A 228 -18.23 -22.55 -8.43
N GLY A 229 -18.06 -23.78 -7.94
CA GLY A 229 -17.40 -24.86 -8.66
C GLY A 229 -16.40 -25.59 -7.78
N ASP A 230 -15.73 -26.57 -8.38
CA ASP A 230 -14.74 -27.39 -7.70
C ASP A 230 -13.48 -27.52 -8.56
N ILE A 231 -12.31 -27.17 -8.03
CA ILE A 231 -11.05 -27.32 -8.78
C ILE A 231 -10.74 -28.79 -9.13
N ARG A 232 -11.32 -29.75 -8.40
CA ARG A 232 -11.14 -31.19 -8.66
C ARG A 232 -11.76 -31.60 -10.00
N ASP A 233 -12.77 -30.86 -10.45
CA ASP A 233 -13.44 -31.07 -11.73
C ASP A 233 -12.57 -30.65 -12.94
N ILE A 234 -11.45 -29.98 -12.70
CA ILE A 234 -10.50 -29.61 -13.77
C ILE A 234 -9.81 -30.88 -14.31
N GLY A 235 -10.23 -31.27 -15.50
CA GLY A 235 -9.66 -32.32 -16.31
C GLY A 235 -8.41 -31.89 -17.08
N GLU A 236 -7.78 -32.85 -17.76
CA GLU A 236 -6.54 -32.62 -18.51
C GLU A 236 -6.72 -31.65 -19.68
N CYS A 237 -7.91 -31.64 -20.30
CA CYS A 237 -8.25 -30.82 -21.47
C CYS A 237 -8.83 -29.44 -21.13
N ASP A 238 -9.16 -29.17 -19.87
CA ASP A 238 -9.79 -27.92 -19.45
C ASP A 238 -8.72 -26.84 -19.29
N PHE A 239 -8.93 -25.60 -19.73
CA PHE A 239 -8.01 -24.47 -19.53
C PHE A 239 -6.60 -24.67 -20.14
N LEU A 240 -6.49 -25.22 -21.34
CA LEU A 240 -5.21 -25.59 -21.98
C LEU A 240 -4.16 -24.46 -22.03
N ASN A 241 -4.60 -23.21 -22.21
CA ASN A 241 -3.73 -22.05 -22.36
C ASN A 241 -3.70 -21.13 -21.13
N LEU A 242 -4.30 -21.55 -20.02
CA LEU A 242 -4.33 -20.75 -18.80
C LEU A 242 -2.92 -20.70 -18.19
N GLU A 243 -2.45 -19.48 -17.96
CA GLU A 243 -1.17 -19.11 -17.36
C GLU A 243 -1.37 -18.58 -15.92
N ALA A 244 -2.57 -18.13 -15.52
CA ALA A 244 -2.87 -17.69 -14.16
C ALA A 244 -4.34 -17.93 -13.76
N LEU A 245 -4.57 -18.43 -12.54
CA LEU A 245 -5.90 -18.69 -11.98
C LEU A 245 -6.00 -18.16 -10.55
N ASP A 246 -7.02 -17.35 -10.32
CA ASP A 246 -7.38 -16.74 -9.03
C ASP A 246 -8.88 -16.97 -8.81
N LEU A 247 -9.27 -17.77 -7.82
CA LEU A 247 -10.67 -18.16 -7.57
C LEU A 247 -11.15 -17.61 -6.21
N PRO A 248 -12.45 -17.29 -6.04
CA PRO A 248 -13.00 -16.84 -4.76
C PRO A 248 -13.10 -18.00 -3.75
N SER A 249 -13.33 -17.69 -2.48
CA SER A 249 -13.41 -18.66 -1.39
C SER A 249 -14.54 -19.69 -1.54
N GLU A 250 -15.57 -19.34 -2.31
CA GLU A 250 -16.76 -20.14 -2.58
C GLU A 250 -16.51 -21.30 -3.57
N VAL A 251 -15.43 -21.23 -4.36
CA VAL A 251 -14.97 -22.35 -5.19
C VAL A 251 -14.14 -23.29 -4.31
N LEU A 252 -14.41 -24.59 -4.35
CA LEU A 252 -13.59 -25.56 -3.62
C LEU A 252 -12.16 -25.49 -4.14
N GLY A 253 -11.22 -25.17 -3.26
CA GLY A 253 -9.81 -24.91 -3.61
C GLY A 253 -9.50 -23.48 -4.07
N GLY A 254 -10.45 -22.55 -4.01
CA GLY A 254 -10.23 -21.13 -4.26
C GLY A 254 -9.50 -20.42 -3.11
N ARG A 255 -9.10 -19.16 -3.31
CA ARG A 255 -8.30 -18.42 -2.31
C ARG A 255 -9.13 -18.15 -1.06
N GLY A 256 -8.63 -18.56 0.10
CA GLY A 256 -9.38 -18.42 1.35
C GLY A 256 -10.36 -19.57 1.61
N HIS A 257 -10.41 -20.60 0.75
CA HIS A 257 -11.32 -21.73 0.94
C HIS A 257 -11.01 -22.51 2.21
N GLU A 258 -12.08 -22.86 2.94
CA GLU A 258 -12.03 -23.66 4.17
C GLU A 258 -12.48 -25.10 3.87
N PHE A 259 -11.53 -26.04 3.84
CA PHE A 259 -11.80 -27.46 3.61
C PHE A 259 -12.59 -28.05 4.77
N GLN A 260 -13.61 -28.86 4.48
CA GLN A 260 -14.45 -29.47 5.52
C GLN A 260 -13.84 -30.74 6.09
N ARG A 261 -12.96 -31.44 5.37
CA ARG A 261 -12.21 -32.60 5.87
C ARG A 261 -10.75 -32.56 5.43
N ILE A 262 -9.86 -33.12 6.24
CA ILE A 262 -8.44 -33.31 5.89
C ILE A 262 -8.31 -34.17 4.62
N SER A 263 -9.23 -35.12 4.45
CA SER A 263 -9.27 -36.03 3.30
C SER A 263 -9.60 -35.36 1.96
N ASP A 264 -10.16 -34.14 1.96
CA ASP A 264 -10.53 -33.44 0.72
C ASP A 264 -9.33 -32.75 0.04
N VAL A 265 -8.26 -32.51 0.81
CA VAL A 265 -7.09 -31.74 0.39
C VAL A 265 -6.25 -32.43 -0.69
N PRO A 266 -5.92 -33.74 -0.59
CA PRO A 266 -5.10 -34.41 -1.58
C PRO A 266 -5.62 -34.25 -3.02
N ASP A 267 -6.91 -34.47 -3.25
CA ASP A 267 -7.51 -34.40 -4.60
C ASP A 267 -7.45 -32.97 -5.16
N ALA A 268 -7.75 -31.98 -4.32
CA ALA A 268 -7.60 -30.56 -4.65
C ALA A 268 -6.14 -30.24 -5.05
N MET A 269 -5.17 -30.69 -4.26
CA MET A 269 -3.74 -30.47 -4.54
C MET A 269 -3.27 -31.17 -5.81
N HIS A 270 -3.79 -32.36 -6.12
CA HIS A 270 -3.53 -33.04 -7.39
C HIS A 270 -4.08 -32.26 -8.58
N ALA A 271 -5.27 -31.67 -8.47
CA ALA A 271 -5.81 -30.83 -9.54
C ALA A 271 -4.97 -29.56 -9.78
N ILE A 272 -4.57 -28.88 -8.71
CA ILE A 272 -3.64 -27.73 -8.78
C ILE A 272 -2.31 -28.15 -9.41
N HIS A 273 -1.82 -29.34 -9.06
CA HIS A 273 -0.60 -29.89 -9.60
C HIS A 273 -0.68 -30.10 -11.11
N ARG A 274 -1.78 -30.70 -11.61
CA ARG A 274 -2.02 -30.88 -13.05
C ARG A 274 -1.98 -29.55 -13.80
N LEU A 275 -2.64 -28.52 -13.27
CA LEU A 275 -2.58 -27.17 -13.86
C LEU A 275 -1.14 -26.64 -13.88
N GLN A 276 -0.40 -26.85 -12.80
CA GLN A 276 0.97 -26.41 -12.61
C GLN A 276 2.01 -27.12 -13.50
N GLN A 277 1.70 -28.32 -13.98
CA GLN A 277 2.52 -29.06 -14.95
C GLN A 277 2.42 -28.46 -16.36
N ARG A 278 1.39 -27.66 -16.65
CA ARG A 278 1.29 -26.93 -17.92
C ARG A 278 2.34 -25.83 -17.98
N SER A 279 2.96 -25.67 -19.15
CA SER A 279 4.01 -24.68 -19.34
C SER A 279 3.47 -23.28 -19.04
N ASN A 280 4.19 -22.53 -18.20
CA ASN A 280 3.89 -21.15 -17.80
C ASN A 280 2.74 -20.91 -16.79
N PHE A 281 2.09 -21.94 -16.24
CA PHE A 281 1.04 -21.71 -15.26
C PHE A 281 1.57 -21.24 -13.89
N ARG A 282 1.06 -20.10 -13.43
CA ARG A 282 1.30 -19.47 -12.13
C ARG A 282 0.01 -19.52 -11.31
N VAL A 283 -0.04 -20.41 -10.34
CA VAL A 283 -1.02 -20.30 -9.25
C VAL A 283 -0.60 -19.11 -8.39
N TYR A 284 -1.41 -18.06 -8.35
CA TYR A 284 -1.14 -16.95 -7.44
C TYR A 284 -1.17 -17.51 -6.03
N LYS A 285 -0.16 -17.17 -5.21
CA LYS A 285 0.13 -17.78 -3.90
C LYS A 285 -1.18 -18.15 -3.17
N PRO A 286 -1.47 -19.44 -2.94
CA PRO A 286 -2.60 -19.88 -2.13
C PRO A 286 -2.30 -19.57 -0.67
N SER A 287 -2.31 -18.27 -0.38
CA SER A 287 -2.33 -17.73 0.96
C SER A 287 -3.77 -17.89 1.43
N GLY A 288 -3.97 -18.80 2.38
CA GLY A 288 -5.22 -18.90 3.12
C GLY A 288 -6.08 -20.12 2.85
N TRP A 289 -5.53 -21.27 2.45
CA TRP A 289 -6.29 -22.51 2.60
C TRP A 289 -6.18 -23.01 4.03
N TYR A 290 -7.34 -23.23 4.63
CA TYR A 290 -7.45 -23.70 6.01
C TYR A 290 -8.40 -24.88 6.08
N LEU A 291 -8.29 -25.69 7.13
CA LEU A 291 -9.39 -26.55 7.54
C LEU A 291 -10.44 -25.66 8.22
N SER A 292 -11.72 -25.84 7.85
CA SER A 292 -12.87 -25.21 8.48
C SER A 292 -12.85 -25.45 9.99
N LYS A 293 -13.13 -24.42 10.78
CA LYS A 293 -13.31 -24.58 12.24
C LYS A 293 -14.50 -25.47 12.59
N LEU A 294 -15.43 -25.64 11.65
CA LEU A 294 -16.59 -26.54 11.78
C LEU A 294 -16.28 -27.96 11.26
N SER A 295 -15.07 -28.20 10.77
CA SER A 295 -14.65 -29.54 10.34
C SER A 295 -14.66 -30.50 11.54
N PRO A 296 -15.15 -31.74 11.38
CA PRO A 296 -15.01 -32.77 12.41
C PRO A 296 -13.54 -33.14 12.68
N ASP A 297 -12.62 -32.78 11.79
CA ASP A 297 -11.19 -33.02 11.93
C ASP A 297 -10.47 -31.84 12.63
N SER A 298 -11.18 -30.73 12.92
CA SER A 298 -10.62 -29.54 13.57
C SER A 298 -10.58 -29.70 15.10
N TYR A 299 -9.54 -29.15 15.73
CA TYR A 299 -9.37 -29.04 17.17
C TYR A 299 -8.55 -27.78 17.52
N ASP A 300 -8.69 -27.25 18.74
CA ASP A 300 -7.99 -26.02 19.10
C ASP A 300 -6.45 -26.16 18.92
N ASP A 301 -5.83 -25.12 18.35
CA ASP A 301 -4.39 -25.04 18.05
C ASP A 301 -3.81 -26.03 17.02
N GLY A 302 -4.65 -26.72 16.25
CA GLY A 302 -4.16 -27.59 15.16
C GLY A 302 -3.50 -26.83 14.00
N PRO A 303 -2.50 -27.42 13.33
CA PRO A 303 -1.74 -26.75 12.26
C PRO A 303 -2.49 -26.75 10.91
N PHE A 304 -3.73 -26.26 10.91
CA PHE A 304 -4.67 -26.45 9.82
C PHE A 304 -4.51 -25.50 8.63
N SER A 305 -3.32 -24.94 8.40
CA SER A 305 -3.06 -24.15 7.21
C SER A 305 -2.25 -24.96 6.22
N ILE A 306 -2.60 -24.89 4.94
CA ILE A 306 -1.91 -25.61 3.87
C ILE A 306 -0.90 -24.69 3.19
N GLN A 307 0.29 -25.23 2.93
CA GLN A 307 1.37 -24.54 2.24
C GLN A 307 1.84 -25.36 1.02
N LEU A 308 1.80 -24.76 -0.17
CA LEU A 308 2.53 -25.28 -1.32
C LEU A 308 4.03 -25.09 -1.12
N VAL A 309 4.81 -26.12 -1.37
CA VAL A 309 6.26 -26.11 -1.25
C VAL A 309 6.91 -26.46 -2.58
N LYS A 310 8.02 -25.78 -2.89
CA LYS A 310 8.85 -26.04 -4.06
C LYS A 310 10.30 -26.15 -3.63
N ALA A 311 10.95 -27.24 -4.02
CA ALA A 311 12.38 -27.44 -3.87
C ALA A 311 12.95 -27.87 -5.23
N GLY A 312 13.82 -27.06 -5.83
CA GLY A 312 14.28 -27.27 -7.20
C GLY A 312 13.10 -27.34 -8.18
N THR A 313 13.03 -28.43 -8.95
CA THR A 313 11.93 -28.73 -9.88
C THR A 313 10.72 -29.39 -9.20
N ARG A 314 10.91 -30.03 -8.04
CA ARG A 314 9.83 -30.75 -7.33
C ARG A 314 8.84 -29.80 -6.70
N ARG A 315 7.58 -30.20 -6.77
CA ARG A 315 6.46 -29.53 -6.11
C ARG A 315 5.80 -30.49 -5.13
N GLY A 316 5.33 -29.94 -4.03
CA GLY A 316 4.58 -30.65 -3.02
C GLY A 316 3.71 -29.69 -2.25
N TRP A 317 3.01 -30.22 -1.26
CA TRP A 317 2.21 -29.45 -0.33
C TRP A 317 2.35 -30.03 1.07
N ARG A 318 2.08 -29.24 2.09
CA ARG A 318 2.04 -29.71 3.47
C ARG A 318 1.04 -28.92 4.27
N TRP A 319 0.58 -29.52 5.36
CA TRP A 319 0.07 -28.74 6.48
C TRP A 319 1.24 -28.02 7.16
N ILE A 320 1.05 -26.81 7.67
CA ILE A 320 2.10 -26.09 8.39
C ILE A 320 2.66 -27.02 9.49
N ALA A 321 3.97 -27.04 9.69
CA ALA A 321 4.64 -27.92 10.66
C ALA A 321 4.59 -29.46 10.42
N CYS A 322 3.86 -29.96 9.41
CA CYS A 322 3.85 -31.38 9.01
C CYS A 322 4.84 -31.69 7.87
N GLU A 323 5.01 -32.98 7.56
CA GLU A 323 5.82 -33.46 6.44
C GLU A 323 5.21 -33.14 5.07
N VAL A 324 6.09 -33.01 4.07
CA VAL A 324 5.70 -32.66 2.71
C VAL A 324 5.12 -33.86 1.98
N ASN A 325 3.91 -33.69 1.44
CA ASN A 325 3.32 -34.55 0.42
C ASN A 325 3.86 -34.11 -0.95
N TRP A 326 4.83 -34.86 -1.48
CA TRP A 326 5.39 -34.58 -2.80
C TRP A 326 4.44 -35.04 -3.90
N LEU A 327 4.21 -34.17 -4.88
CA LEU A 327 3.32 -34.43 -6.02
C LEU A 327 4.11 -34.96 -7.23
N ASP A 328 5.38 -34.59 -7.33
CA ASP A 328 6.30 -35.05 -8.38
C ASP A 328 7.21 -36.18 -7.88
N PRO A 329 7.68 -37.08 -8.78
CA PRO A 329 8.72 -38.06 -8.45
C PRO A 329 10.02 -37.37 -7.99
N LEU A 330 10.91 -38.14 -7.35
CA LEU A 330 12.25 -37.65 -7.00
C LEU A 330 13.02 -37.29 -8.29
N PRO A 331 13.70 -36.12 -8.35
CA PRO A 331 14.55 -35.78 -9.46
C PRO A 331 15.69 -36.80 -9.52
N ASP A 332 16.07 -37.18 -10.73
CA ASP A 332 17.19 -38.08 -10.96
C ASP A 332 18.45 -37.52 -10.26
N PRO A 333 19.10 -38.28 -9.37
CA PRO A 333 20.27 -37.82 -8.62
C PRO A 333 21.54 -37.65 -9.47
N ASP A 334 21.49 -37.76 -10.80
CA ASP A 334 22.66 -37.57 -11.67
C ASP A 334 23.37 -36.22 -11.40
N ARG A 335 24.56 -36.35 -10.82
CA ARG A 335 25.08 -35.58 -9.68
C ARG A 335 25.83 -34.29 -10.04
N SER A 336 25.60 -33.71 -11.22
CA SER A 336 26.38 -32.55 -11.71
C SER A 336 25.55 -31.31 -12.02
N SER A 337 24.24 -31.35 -11.86
CA SER A 337 23.39 -30.17 -12.02
C SER A 337 23.42 -29.31 -10.76
N SER A 338 23.76 -28.02 -10.93
CA SER A 338 23.62 -26.99 -9.88
C SER A 338 22.22 -26.93 -9.26
N ASP A 339 21.21 -27.48 -9.94
CA ASP A 339 19.83 -27.53 -9.47
C ASP A 339 19.62 -28.56 -8.35
N TYR A 340 20.43 -29.63 -8.29
CA TYR A 340 20.34 -30.62 -7.23
C TYR A 340 20.84 -30.07 -5.89
N ASP A 341 21.92 -29.29 -5.89
CA ASP A 341 22.42 -28.62 -4.68
C ASP A 341 21.42 -27.59 -4.15
N ALA A 342 20.78 -26.84 -5.06
CA ALA A 342 19.71 -25.91 -4.72
C ALA A 342 18.49 -26.65 -4.14
N TYR A 343 18.15 -27.81 -4.70
CA TYR A 343 17.13 -28.72 -4.17
C TYR A 343 17.46 -29.17 -2.75
N VAL A 344 18.65 -29.74 -2.50
CA VAL A 344 19.07 -30.24 -1.19
C VAL A 344 19.05 -29.14 -0.13
N LYS A 345 19.62 -27.97 -0.43
CA LYS A 345 19.60 -26.82 0.50
C LYS A 345 18.17 -26.39 0.83
N LYS A 346 17.27 -26.40 -0.14
CA LYS A 346 15.88 -26.02 0.06
C LYS A 346 15.10 -27.07 0.87
N ILE A 347 15.33 -28.36 0.62
CA ILE A 347 14.76 -29.46 1.40
C ILE A 347 15.21 -29.36 2.86
N GLN A 348 16.51 -29.21 3.12
CA GLN A 348 17.02 -29.05 4.49
C GLN A 348 16.38 -27.85 5.20
N HIS A 349 16.13 -26.76 4.48
CA HIS A 349 15.43 -25.61 5.04
C HIS A 349 13.96 -25.92 5.37
N ILE A 350 13.25 -26.65 4.49
CA ILE A 350 11.87 -27.08 4.72
C ILE A 350 11.81 -28.06 5.91
N GLU A 351 12.70 -29.05 5.96
CA GLU A 351 12.77 -30.06 7.02
C GLU A 351 13.03 -29.46 8.40
N ARG A 352 13.85 -28.41 8.50
CA ARG A 352 14.08 -27.68 9.75
C ARG A 352 12.82 -26.98 10.30
N SER A 353 11.80 -26.79 9.47
CA SER A 353 10.51 -26.19 9.89
C SER A 353 9.42 -27.22 10.16
N ILE A 354 9.71 -28.52 10.05
CA ILE A 354 8.77 -29.60 10.38
C ILE A 354 8.86 -29.87 11.88
N ILE A 355 7.74 -29.75 12.58
CA ILE A 355 7.62 -30.04 14.01
C ILE A 355 7.11 -31.49 14.17
N TYR A 356 6.07 -31.85 13.41
CA TYR A 356 5.44 -33.17 13.45
C TYR A 356 6.08 -34.11 12.44
N LYS A 357 7.29 -34.60 12.75
CA LYS A 357 7.99 -35.59 11.93
C LYS A 357 7.24 -36.92 11.91
N GLY A 358 7.18 -37.58 10.77
CA GLY A 358 6.39 -38.79 10.50
C GLY A 358 4.91 -38.55 10.16
N PHE A 359 4.45 -37.30 10.15
CA PHE A 359 3.05 -36.95 9.90
C PHE A 359 2.90 -36.15 8.59
N HIS A 360 2.28 -36.77 7.58
CA HIS A 360 1.90 -36.11 6.32
C HIS A 360 0.55 -35.36 6.37
N GLN A 361 -0.22 -35.61 7.43
CA GLN A 361 -1.47 -34.93 7.77
C GLN A 361 -1.34 -34.38 9.20
N PRO A 362 -2.15 -33.39 9.62
CA PRO A 362 -2.16 -32.93 11.00
C PRO A 362 -2.37 -34.14 11.92
N PRO A 363 -1.59 -34.30 13.00
CA PRO A 363 -1.85 -35.36 13.97
C PRO A 363 -3.27 -35.21 14.52
N THR A 364 -3.87 -36.28 15.02
CA THR A 364 -5.14 -36.17 15.74
C THR A 364 -4.95 -35.35 17.03
N ALA A 365 -6.02 -34.78 17.58
CA ALA A 365 -5.95 -34.01 18.84
C ALA A 365 -5.23 -34.77 19.96
N GLU A 366 -5.47 -36.08 20.07
CA GLU A 366 -4.81 -36.96 21.04
C GLU A 366 -3.31 -37.12 20.75
N GLN A 367 -2.92 -37.26 19.48
CA GLN A 367 -1.51 -37.34 19.10
C GLN A 367 -0.78 -36.01 19.33
N CYS A 368 -1.41 -34.87 19.04
CA CYS A 368 -0.85 -33.55 19.35
C CYS A 368 -0.66 -33.36 20.86
N ARG A 369 -1.62 -33.81 21.69
CA ARG A 369 -1.48 -33.76 23.14
C ARG A 369 -0.28 -34.58 23.62
N ARG A 370 -0.16 -35.83 23.16
CA ARG A 370 0.98 -36.71 23.48
C ARG A 370 2.32 -36.13 23.05
N LEU A 371 2.41 -35.59 21.83
CA LEU A 371 3.63 -34.96 21.33
C LEU A 371 3.98 -33.69 22.10
N SER A 372 3.00 -32.98 22.63
CA SER A 372 3.24 -31.80 23.49
C SER A 372 3.75 -32.22 24.87
N GLU A 373 3.16 -33.28 25.45
CA GLU A 373 3.60 -33.87 26.73
C GLU A 373 5.03 -34.42 26.63
N GLU A 374 5.38 -35.15 25.55
CA GLU A 374 6.75 -35.65 25.32
C GLU A 374 7.78 -34.52 25.15
N VAL A 375 7.36 -33.37 24.62
CA VAL A 375 8.22 -32.20 24.45
C VAL A 375 8.39 -31.46 25.78
N ASP A 376 7.34 -31.35 26.60
CA ASP A 376 7.39 -30.72 27.92
C ASP A 376 8.24 -31.54 28.91
N ASP A 377 8.17 -32.87 28.86
CA ASP A 377 9.04 -33.77 29.65
C ASP A 377 10.52 -33.65 29.27
N TYR A 378 10.82 -33.19 28.05
CA TYR A 378 12.20 -32.94 27.59
C TYR A 378 12.78 -31.63 28.14
N TYR A 379 11.94 -30.72 28.69
CA TYR A 379 12.37 -29.41 29.20
C TYR A 379 12.80 -29.40 30.67
N ASP A 380 12.74 -30.52 31.39
CA ASP A 380 13.20 -30.64 32.78
C ASP A 380 14.65 -31.17 32.94
N LEU A 381 15.38 -31.37 31.83
CA LEU A 381 16.80 -31.74 31.83
C LEU A 381 17.67 -30.66 31.16
N ASP A 382 18.71 -30.24 31.86
CA ASP A 382 19.61 -29.13 31.54
C ASP A 382 20.26 -29.22 30.12
N LEU A 383 20.01 -28.17 29.32
CA LEU A 383 20.74 -27.60 28.18
C LEU A 383 20.53 -28.10 26.72
N SER A 384 19.93 -27.20 25.90
CA SER A 384 20.49 -26.72 24.61
C SER A 384 19.83 -25.40 24.17
N PRO A 385 20.57 -24.33 23.78
CA PRO A 385 19.99 -23.05 23.34
C PRO A 385 19.22 -23.10 22.00
N MET A 386 19.35 -24.18 21.21
CA MET A 386 18.79 -24.26 19.85
C MET A 386 17.30 -24.64 19.79
N SER A 387 16.81 -25.43 20.74
CA SER A 387 15.39 -25.85 20.81
C SER A 387 14.48 -24.71 21.28
N THR A 388 14.93 -23.91 22.25
CA THR A 388 14.22 -22.71 22.74
C THR A 388 14.09 -21.62 21.65
N ILE A 389 15.02 -21.57 20.68
CA ILE A 389 14.98 -20.64 19.54
C ILE A 389 13.95 -21.06 18.49
N LEU A 390 13.75 -22.37 18.27
CA LEU A 390 12.80 -22.90 17.29
C LEU A 390 11.35 -22.75 17.74
N LEU A 391 11.03 -23.04 19.01
CA LEU A 391 9.68 -22.83 19.55
C LEU A 391 9.35 -21.33 19.74
N ARG A 392 10.33 -20.49 20.10
CA ARG A 392 10.16 -19.02 20.03
C ARG A 392 9.94 -18.52 18.60
N LYS A 393 10.53 -19.15 17.58
CA LYS A 393 10.28 -18.80 16.17
C LYS A 393 8.90 -19.23 15.67
N VAL A 394 8.36 -20.35 16.15
CA VAL A 394 6.99 -20.79 15.83
C VAL A 394 5.96 -19.88 16.52
N ARG A 395 6.17 -19.52 17.79
CA ARG A 395 5.38 -18.47 18.47
C ARG A 395 5.49 -17.12 17.75
N GLN A 396 6.70 -16.70 17.37
CA GLN A 396 6.91 -15.44 16.63
C GLN A 396 6.31 -15.45 15.21
N GLN A 397 6.36 -16.56 14.46
CA GLN A 397 5.77 -16.64 13.11
C GLN A 397 4.24 -16.54 13.11
N ASN A 398 3.58 -17.00 14.17
CA ASN A 398 2.14 -16.76 14.38
C ASN A 398 1.86 -15.34 14.92
N GLU A 399 2.81 -14.71 15.62
CA GLU A 399 2.69 -13.36 16.19
C GLU A 399 3.10 -12.21 15.23
N TYR A 400 3.80 -12.47 14.11
CA TYR A 400 4.25 -11.41 13.18
C TYR A 400 3.14 -10.65 12.43
N SER A 401 1.87 -10.97 12.68
CA SER A 401 0.72 -10.15 12.26
C SER A 401 0.43 -9.00 13.25
N TYR A 402 0.92 -9.06 14.50
CA TYR A 402 0.59 -8.12 15.59
C TYR A 402 1.68 -8.00 16.67
N VAL A 403 2.83 -7.37 16.41
CA VAL A 403 3.66 -6.88 17.55
C VAL A 403 4.32 -5.54 17.22
N CYS A 404 3.65 -4.47 17.64
CA CYS A 404 4.23 -3.27 18.25
C CYS A 404 3.20 -2.83 19.31
N SER A 405 3.25 -3.45 20.48
CA SER A 405 2.53 -3.04 21.70
C SER A 405 3.22 -3.69 22.90
N PRO A 406 3.84 -2.94 23.83
CA PRO A 406 4.28 -3.49 25.10
C PRO A 406 3.12 -3.46 26.12
N GLY A 407 3.02 -4.53 26.91
CA GLY A 407 2.07 -4.66 28.02
C GLY A 407 2.33 -3.63 29.13
N TYR A 408 1.24 -3.09 29.67
CA TYR A 408 1.22 -2.21 30.83
C TYR A 408 1.41 -3.02 32.13
N PHE A 409 2.45 -2.69 32.91
CA PHE A 409 2.49 -2.92 34.36
C PHE A 409 2.90 -1.59 35.03
N PRO A 410 2.23 -1.16 36.13
CA PRO A 410 2.52 0.12 36.77
C PRO A 410 3.81 0.04 37.61
N ALA A 411 4.61 1.10 37.52
CA ALA A 411 5.90 1.23 38.21
C ALA A 411 5.73 1.50 39.71
N THR A 412 6.28 0.61 40.54
CA THR A 412 6.58 0.91 41.95
C THR A 412 7.99 1.52 42.03
N ARG A 413 8.08 2.77 42.49
CA ARG A 413 9.34 3.47 42.79
C ARG A 413 10.17 2.69 43.81
N VAL A 414 11.38 2.29 43.43
CA VAL A 414 12.46 1.94 44.37
C VAL A 414 13.63 2.89 44.14
N THR A 415 13.92 3.69 45.16
CA THR A 415 15.06 4.61 45.24
C THR A 415 16.36 3.81 45.35
N ILE A 416 17.32 4.03 44.44
CA ILE A 416 18.68 3.50 44.59
C ILE A 416 19.65 4.67 44.73
N ASN A 417 20.33 4.70 45.88
CA ASN A 417 21.41 5.63 46.19
C ASN A 417 22.67 5.29 45.38
N SER A 418 23.29 6.37 44.91
CA SER A 418 24.59 6.45 44.26
C SER A 418 25.74 5.89 45.11
N ALA A 419 26.65 5.15 44.50
CA ALA A 419 28.02 5.00 44.98
C ALA A 419 29.01 5.10 43.81
N LYS A 420 29.92 6.07 43.93
CA LYS A 420 31.09 6.31 43.08
C LYS A 420 32.05 5.12 43.13
N LYS A 421 32.72 4.83 42.02
CA LYS A 421 34.13 4.41 42.05
C LYS A 421 34.86 4.76 40.76
N GLU A 422 35.94 5.51 40.93
CA GLU A 422 37.03 5.76 39.97
C GLU A 422 37.92 4.52 39.82
N GLU A 423 38.52 4.36 38.64
CA GLU A 423 39.89 3.83 38.37
C GLU A 423 40.05 3.79 36.83
N GLN A 424 40.74 4.74 36.18
CA GLN A 424 42.18 4.78 35.89
C GLN A 424 42.82 3.44 35.47
N SER A 425 43.12 3.28 34.18
CA SER A 425 44.34 2.60 33.72
C SER A 425 44.75 2.97 32.29
N ASN A 426 46.04 3.30 32.18
CA ASN A 426 46.90 3.67 31.03
C ASN A 426 46.82 2.72 29.81
N SER A 427 46.96 3.16 28.55
CA SER A 427 48.11 3.73 27.80
C SER A 427 49.22 2.74 27.36
N SER A 428 49.68 2.93 26.11
CA SER A 428 50.74 2.25 25.32
C SER A 428 50.26 0.97 24.62
N ILE A 429 50.35 0.87 23.29
CA ILE A 429 51.59 0.72 22.51
C ILE A 429 51.47 1.39 21.13
N ALA A 430 52.52 2.12 20.76
CA ALA A 430 52.77 2.65 19.42
C ALA A 430 53.96 1.94 18.76
N ASN A 431 53.99 2.01 17.42
CA ASN A 431 55.11 1.84 16.48
C ASN A 431 55.47 0.45 15.93
N LYS A 432 55.21 0.31 14.62
CA LYS A 432 56.08 -0.17 13.51
C LYS A 432 55.14 -0.41 12.30
N GLN A 433 55.42 -0.11 11.02
CA GLN A 433 56.56 0.43 10.29
C GLN A 433 56.03 0.74 8.87
N GLN A 434 56.49 1.85 8.28
CA GLN A 434 56.38 2.14 6.84
C GLN A 434 57.43 1.35 6.03
N GLN A 435 57.24 1.35 4.70
CA GLN A 435 58.04 0.76 3.59
C GLN A 435 57.49 -0.62 3.16
N SER A 436 57.04 -0.84 1.93
CA SER A 436 57.73 -0.56 0.66
C SER A 436 56.78 -0.38 -0.52
N ALA A 437 57.06 0.61 -1.37
CA ALA A 437 56.58 0.71 -2.74
C ALA A 437 57.50 -0.12 -3.66
N ALA A 438 56.93 -0.97 -4.52
CA ALA A 438 57.62 -1.51 -5.69
C ALA A 438 56.60 -1.88 -6.79
N THR A 439 56.60 -1.04 -7.82
CA THR A 439 56.34 -1.25 -9.24
C THR A 439 56.09 -2.70 -9.71
N LEU A 440 54.90 -2.96 -10.27
CA LEU A 440 54.68 -3.99 -11.27
C LEU A 440 53.69 -3.46 -12.33
N ARG A 441 54.26 -2.92 -13.42
CA ARG A 441 53.57 -2.71 -14.68
C ARG A 441 53.41 -4.09 -15.34
N THR A 442 52.18 -4.59 -15.41
CA THR A 442 51.80 -5.66 -16.33
C THR A 442 50.89 -5.06 -17.41
N THR A 443 51.46 -4.93 -18.60
CA THR A 443 50.76 -4.67 -19.85
C THR A 443 49.80 -5.82 -20.13
N MET A 444 48.50 -5.53 -20.26
CA MET A 444 47.52 -6.48 -20.78
C MET A 444 47.37 -6.33 -22.30
N PRO A 445 47.17 -7.43 -23.04
CA PRO A 445 47.16 -7.43 -24.50
C PRO A 445 45.82 -6.97 -25.07
N HIS A 446 45.90 -6.31 -26.22
CA HIS A 446 44.79 -6.10 -27.14
C HIS A 446 44.12 -7.42 -27.52
N PRO A 447 42.77 -7.50 -27.59
CA PRO A 447 42.11 -8.53 -28.34
C PRO A 447 41.94 -8.10 -29.80
N THR A 448 42.51 -8.91 -30.67
CA THR A 448 42.37 -8.93 -32.12
C THR A 448 40.93 -9.29 -32.53
N GLU A 449 40.54 -8.77 -33.69
CA GLU A 449 39.35 -9.12 -34.46
C GLU A 449 39.05 -10.62 -34.51
N SER A 450 37.78 -11.01 -34.31
CA SER A 450 37.17 -12.01 -35.19
C SER A 450 35.63 -11.97 -35.19
N THR A 451 35.08 -12.02 -36.41
CA THR A 451 33.94 -12.84 -36.87
C THR A 451 32.52 -12.55 -36.38
N LEU A 452 31.81 -11.82 -37.25
CA LEU A 452 30.50 -12.15 -37.83
C LEU A 452 29.78 -13.40 -37.28
N LEU A 453 28.60 -13.21 -36.70
CA LEU A 453 27.50 -14.18 -36.75
C LEU A 453 26.13 -13.48 -36.76
N LYS A 454 25.24 -14.11 -37.52
CA LYS A 454 23.99 -13.67 -38.14
C LYS A 454 22.86 -13.24 -37.19
N ASP A 455 22.11 -12.26 -37.67
CA ASP A 455 20.65 -12.09 -37.67
C ASP A 455 19.83 -12.79 -36.57
N ASN A 456 19.28 -11.97 -35.68
CA ASN A 456 17.92 -12.16 -35.18
C ASN A 456 17.24 -10.78 -35.12
N GLN A 457 16.31 -10.56 -36.05
CA GLN A 457 15.44 -9.39 -36.08
C GLN A 457 14.39 -9.54 -34.99
N ASP A 458 14.57 -8.84 -33.87
CA ASP A 458 13.46 -8.46 -33.00
C ASP A 458 13.29 -6.94 -33.08
N GLY A 459 12.12 -6.53 -33.59
CA GLY A 459 11.73 -5.16 -33.89
C GLY A 459 11.56 -4.29 -32.65
N ARG A 460 12.66 -3.95 -31.98
CA ARG A 460 12.74 -2.80 -31.07
C ARG A 460 13.33 -1.61 -31.82
N LEU A 461 12.51 -0.58 -31.98
CA LEU A 461 12.86 0.69 -32.60
C LEU A 461 14.12 1.28 -31.90
N ASN A 462 15.27 1.22 -32.57
CA ASN A 462 16.54 1.69 -32.02
C ASN A 462 16.57 3.23 -32.00
N ALA A 463 16.53 3.82 -30.81
CA ALA A 463 16.78 5.25 -30.59
C ALA A 463 18.12 5.71 -31.21
N VAL A 464 19.08 4.79 -31.37
CA VAL A 464 20.38 5.00 -32.01
C VAL A 464 20.27 5.36 -33.50
N THR A 465 19.33 4.76 -34.23
CA THR A 465 19.16 5.01 -35.68
C THR A 465 18.59 6.42 -35.95
N MET A 466 17.80 6.95 -35.01
CA MET A 466 17.21 8.28 -35.13
C MET A 466 18.23 9.41 -34.90
N VAL A 467 19.29 9.16 -34.12
CA VAL A 467 20.36 10.14 -33.86
C VAL A 467 21.21 10.40 -35.10
N HIS A 468 21.40 9.41 -35.97
CA HIS A 468 22.23 9.56 -37.16
C HIS A 468 21.69 10.58 -38.18
N HIS A 469 20.36 10.70 -38.32
CA HIS A 469 19.74 11.70 -39.22
C HIS A 469 19.71 13.13 -38.65
N LEU A 470 19.86 13.30 -37.33
CA LEU A 470 19.94 14.61 -36.67
C LEU A 470 21.39 15.08 -36.47
N SER A 471 22.38 14.20 -36.69
CA SER A 471 23.78 14.42 -36.31
C SER A 471 24.44 15.63 -37.00
N ALA A 472 24.04 15.99 -38.22
CA ALA A 472 24.62 17.12 -38.95
C ALA A 472 24.27 18.52 -38.38
N SER A 473 23.31 18.64 -37.45
CA SER A 473 22.95 19.93 -36.81
C SER A 473 23.12 19.96 -35.29
N LEU A 474 23.24 18.80 -34.63
CA LEU A 474 23.37 18.71 -33.17
C LEU A 474 24.73 19.20 -32.66
N ASP A 475 25.77 19.11 -33.49
CA ASP A 475 27.11 19.62 -33.15
C ASP A 475 27.16 21.15 -33.03
N GLU A 476 26.20 21.87 -33.60
CA GLU A 476 26.10 23.34 -33.49
C GLU A 476 25.46 23.80 -32.17
N LEU A 477 24.71 22.93 -31.48
CA LEU A 477 24.09 23.29 -30.20
C LEU A 477 25.16 23.54 -29.13
N SER A 478 24.95 24.56 -28.29
CA SER A 478 25.79 24.78 -27.12
C SER A 478 25.51 23.72 -26.04
N ALA A 479 26.48 23.49 -25.14
CA ALA A 479 26.28 22.59 -24.00
C ALA A 479 25.10 23.03 -23.12
N ASP A 480 24.80 24.34 -23.06
CA ASP A 480 23.68 24.85 -22.28
C ASP A 480 22.33 24.51 -22.93
N VAL A 481 22.21 24.58 -24.25
CA VAL A 481 21.00 24.14 -24.98
C VAL A 481 20.81 22.63 -24.83
N ILE A 482 21.89 21.85 -24.92
CA ILE A 482 21.83 20.39 -24.71
C ILE A 482 21.44 20.08 -23.25
N ALA A 483 21.92 20.85 -22.28
CA ALA A 483 21.53 20.67 -20.88
C ALA A 483 20.04 20.95 -20.65
N ILE A 484 19.48 21.95 -21.34
CA ILE A 484 18.03 22.20 -21.35
C ILE A 484 17.29 21.00 -21.94
N ILE A 485 17.75 20.46 -23.07
CA ILE A 485 17.16 19.27 -23.70
C ILE A 485 17.22 18.07 -22.74
N PHE A 486 18.35 17.83 -22.11
CA PHE A 486 18.52 16.77 -21.12
C PHE A 486 17.63 16.98 -19.90
N GLY A 487 17.29 18.22 -19.56
CA GLY A 487 16.30 18.57 -18.52
C GLY A 487 14.90 18.00 -18.76
N TYR A 488 14.61 17.49 -19.97
CA TYR A 488 13.36 16.81 -20.31
C TYR A 488 13.50 15.28 -20.42
N LEU A 489 14.72 14.75 -20.28
CA LEU A 489 15.00 13.34 -20.44
C LEU A 489 15.11 12.65 -19.07
N PRO A 490 14.65 11.40 -18.94
CA PRO A 490 14.88 10.65 -17.71
C PRO A 490 16.36 10.27 -17.58
N THR A 491 16.82 10.13 -16.34
CA THR A 491 18.23 9.86 -15.99
C THR A 491 18.81 8.63 -16.70
N ARG A 492 17.98 7.60 -16.91
CA ARG A 492 18.36 6.38 -17.67
C ARG A 492 18.74 6.64 -19.12
N ILE A 493 18.30 7.76 -19.70
CA ILE A 493 18.62 8.19 -21.08
C ILE A 493 19.80 9.16 -21.07
N ILE A 494 19.82 10.14 -20.16
CA ILE A 494 20.94 11.09 -20.06
C ILE A 494 22.26 10.35 -19.85
N MET A 495 22.25 9.27 -19.05
CA MET A 495 23.43 8.49 -18.74
C MET A 495 24.10 7.94 -20.01
N PRO A 496 23.48 7.14 -20.88
CA PRO A 496 24.10 6.76 -22.15
C PRO A 496 24.50 7.95 -23.03
N LEU A 497 23.66 8.99 -23.12
CA LEU A 497 23.88 10.13 -24.01
C LEU A 497 25.13 10.94 -23.66
N ARG A 498 25.52 11.03 -22.39
CA ARG A 498 26.76 11.71 -21.98
C ARG A 498 28.04 11.09 -22.55
N ARG A 499 27.96 9.85 -23.06
CA ARG A 499 29.08 9.13 -23.67
C ARG A 499 29.26 9.44 -25.16
N VAL A 500 28.33 10.17 -25.77
CA VAL A 500 28.36 10.50 -27.20
C VAL A 500 29.54 11.40 -27.54
N CYS A 501 29.70 12.53 -26.84
CA CYS A 501 30.86 13.42 -27.00
C CYS A 501 31.11 14.25 -25.73
N THR A 502 32.24 14.96 -25.66
CA THR A 502 32.63 15.79 -24.51
C THR A 502 31.62 16.89 -24.23
N LYS A 503 31.08 17.52 -25.28
CA LYS A 503 30.04 18.56 -25.15
C LYS A 503 28.77 18.05 -24.45
N TRP A 504 28.33 16.83 -24.80
CA TRP A 504 27.16 16.20 -24.17
C TRP A 504 27.45 15.79 -22.73
N ARG A 505 28.69 15.39 -22.42
CA ARG A 505 29.14 15.15 -21.04
C ARG A 505 29.08 16.42 -20.20
N ASP A 506 29.56 17.53 -20.73
CA ASP A 506 29.53 18.83 -20.03
C ASP A 506 28.09 19.35 -19.88
N ALA A 507 27.24 19.12 -20.89
CA ALA A 507 25.82 19.39 -20.80
C ALA A 507 25.14 18.57 -19.70
N ALA A 508 25.43 17.27 -19.59
CA ALA A 508 24.92 16.41 -18.51
C ALA A 508 25.25 16.97 -17.12
N LYS A 509 26.51 17.41 -16.91
CA LYS A 509 26.93 18.00 -15.62
C LYS A 509 26.20 19.30 -15.28
N LYS A 510 25.81 20.09 -16.28
CA LYS A 510 25.03 21.32 -16.11
C LYS A 510 23.53 21.08 -15.99
N THR A 511 23.05 19.93 -16.46
CA THR A 511 21.63 19.59 -16.52
C THR A 511 21.04 19.59 -15.11
N ILE A 512 19.95 20.32 -14.94
CA ILE A 512 19.05 20.14 -13.81
C ILE A 512 18.18 18.94 -14.17
N VAL A 513 18.48 17.78 -13.57
CA VAL A 513 17.78 16.55 -13.91
C VAL A 513 16.34 16.68 -13.41
N PRO A 514 15.33 16.45 -14.28
CA PRO A 514 13.93 16.50 -13.86
C PRO A 514 13.71 15.52 -12.72
N LEU A 515 12.71 15.80 -11.87
CA LEU A 515 12.29 14.89 -10.81
C LEU A 515 12.05 13.50 -11.41
N SER A 516 12.93 12.57 -11.08
CA SER A 516 13.02 11.25 -11.66
C SER A 516 13.02 10.21 -10.55
N ASP A 517 12.29 9.13 -10.75
CA ASP A 517 12.26 8.00 -9.80
C ASP A 517 13.53 7.14 -9.92
N PHE A 518 14.69 7.74 -9.66
CA PHE A 518 15.93 6.98 -9.54
C PHE A 518 15.95 6.23 -8.20
N VAL A 519 15.62 4.94 -8.27
CA VAL A 519 15.55 4.02 -7.12
C VAL A 519 16.81 3.18 -7.04
N VAL A 520 17.51 3.24 -5.91
CA VAL A 520 18.65 2.40 -5.54
C VAL A 520 18.16 1.20 -4.72
N ASP A 521 17.94 0.07 -5.40
CA ASP A 521 17.46 -1.21 -4.82
C ASP A 521 18.46 -2.36 -5.04
N SER A 522 19.65 -2.06 -5.55
CA SER A 522 20.72 -3.04 -5.80
C SER A 522 22.10 -2.40 -5.75
N ALA A 523 23.13 -3.22 -5.54
CA ALA A 523 24.52 -2.76 -5.61
C ALA A 523 24.89 -2.23 -7.00
N GLU A 524 24.33 -2.79 -8.07
CA GLU A 524 24.53 -2.29 -9.43
C GLU A 524 24.00 -0.85 -9.58
N LYS A 525 22.77 -0.61 -9.12
CA LYS A 525 22.19 0.74 -9.15
C LYS A 525 22.92 1.70 -8.22
N PHE A 526 23.47 1.21 -7.11
CA PHE A 526 24.35 2.01 -6.27
C PHE A 526 25.63 2.42 -7.03
N ASN A 527 26.27 1.51 -7.76
CA ASN A 527 27.42 1.84 -8.61
C ASN A 527 27.07 2.84 -9.72
N VAL A 528 25.85 2.74 -10.26
CA VAL A 528 25.30 3.76 -11.17
C VAL A 528 25.16 5.10 -10.46
N MET A 529 24.63 5.14 -9.23
CA MET A 529 24.56 6.36 -8.42
C MET A 529 25.94 6.96 -8.16
N ASN A 530 26.94 6.12 -7.87
CA ASN A 530 28.33 6.56 -7.73
C ASN A 530 28.82 7.25 -9.01
N SER A 531 28.54 6.66 -10.17
CA SER A 531 28.84 7.29 -11.46
C SER A 531 28.03 8.58 -11.71
N MET A 532 26.83 8.72 -11.15
CA MET A 532 26.02 9.93 -11.26
C MET A 532 26.57 11.08 -10.42
N THR A 533 27.34 10.81 -9.37
CA THR A 533 27.89 11.89 -8.54
C THR A 533 28.84 12.80 -9.31
N THR A 534 29.58 12.24 -10.27
CA THR A 534 30.54 12.96 -11.12
C THR A 534 29.90 13.50 -12.39
N GLU A 535 28.87 12.82 -12.90
CA GLU A 535 28.29 13.09 -14.21
C GLU A 535 26.98 13.89 -14.16
N LEU A 536 26.24 13.78 -13.04
CA LEU A 536 24.95 14.42 -12.79
C LEU A 536 24.87 14.98 -11.35
N PRO A 537 25.78 15.89 -10.94
CA PRO A 537 25.82 16.42 -9.57
C PRO A 537 24.56 17.22 -9.16
N ASN A 538 23.74 17.62 -10.15
CA ASN A 538 22.51 18.40 -9.96
C ASN A 538 21.24 17.51 -9.88
N LEU A 539 21.38 16.23 -9.53
CA LEU A 539 20.25 15.33 -9.34
C LEU A 539 19.33 15.85 -8.21
N GLN A 540 18.03 15.90 -8.48
CA GLN A 540 17.05 16.51 -7.57
C GLN A 540 16.28 15.50 -6.69
N GLN A 541 16.24 14.22 -7.08
CA GLN A 541 15.47 13.20 -6.36
C GLN A 541 16.24 11.87 -6.30
N ILE A 542 16.26 11.26 -5.12
CA ILE A 542 16.86 9.94 -4.87
C ILE A 542 15.92 9.11 -4.01
N SER A 543 15.75 7.85 -4.36
CA SER A 543 15.03 6.87 -3.54
C SER A 543 15.92 5.69 -3.18
N LEU A 544 16.11 5.42 -1.89
CA LEU A 544 16.81 4.24 -1.39
C LEU A 544 15.77 3.18 -1.01
N ARG A 545 15.92 1.97 -1.55
CA ARG A 545 15.03 0.84 -1.26
C ARG A 545 15.83 -0.39 -0.88
N ASN A 546 15.19 -1.29 -0.13
CA ASN A 546 15.71 -2.62 0.17
C ASN A 546 16.39 -3.25 -1.05
N GLY A 547 17.58 -3.78 -0.85
CA GLY A 547 18.36 -4.48 -1.85
C GLY A 547 19.37 -5.42 -1.22
N ASN A 548 20.01 -6.26 -2.04
CA ASN A 548 21.07 -7.18 -1.59
C ASN A 548 22.40 -6.43 -1.39
N TYR A 549 22.36 -5.31 -0.68
CA TYR A 549 23.51 -4.49 -0.34
C TYR A 549 23.33 -3.97 1.09
N ARG A 550 24.42 -3.61 1.74
CA ARG A 550 24.42 -3.10 3.12
C ARG A 550 25.21 -1.81 3.15
N PHE A 551 24.68 -0.78 3.78
CA PHE A 551 25.48 0.42 4.00
C PHE A 551 26.54 0.15 5.07
N VAL A 552 27.69 0.81 4.98
CA VAL A 552 28.63 0.86 6.12
C VAL A 552 27.82 1.30 7.34
N ASP A 553 27.93 0.53 8.43
CA ASP A 553 27.21 0.82 9.67
C ASP A 553 27.48 2.27 10.09
N GLY A 554 26.43 2.98 10.46
CA GLY A 554 26.53 4.31 11.05
C GLY A 554 27.05 4.25 12.47
N GLU A 555 27.05 5.38 13.15
CA GLU A 555 27.41 5.43 14.56
C GLU A 555 26.37 4.68 15.41
N ASP A 556 26.81 3.92 16.43
CA ASP A 556 25.92 3.14 17.31
C ASP A 556 24.98 2.15 16.55
N PRO A 557 25.51 1.20 15.77
CA PRO A 557 24.69 0.22 15.06
C PRO A 557 24.10 -0.84 16.01
N VAL A 558 22.96 -1.41 15.64
CA VAL A 558 22.37 -2.54 16.36
C VAL A 558 23.12 -3.83 16.01
N GLU A 559 23.77 -4.45 17.00
CA GLU A 559 24.61 -5.65 16.80
C GLU A 559 23.85 -6.85 16.22
N ARG A 560 22.58 -7.02 16.58
CA ARG A 560 21.77 -8.19 16.18
C ARG A 560 21.64 -8.35 14.67
N GLU A 561 21.72 -7.26 13.92
CA GLU A 561 21.65 -7.27 12.45
C GLU A 561 23.00 -7.62 11.79
N ARG A 562 24.13 -7.50 12.51
CA ARG A 562 25.45 -7.81 11.93
C ARG A 562 25.54 -9.25 11.43
N LEU A 563 24.80 -10.16 12.04
CA LEU A 563 24.89 -11.61 11.84
C LEU A 563 24.08 -12.14 10.64
N LEU A 564 23.21 -11.33 10.03
CA LEU A 564 22.23 -11.85 9.07
C LEU A 564 22.68 -11.82 7.60
N SER A 565 23.83 -11.22 7.26
CA SER A 565 24.29 -11.21 5.85
C SER A 565 25.76 -10.85 5.66
N ASP A 566 26.68 -11.79 5.84
CA ASP A 566 28.07 -11.64 5.36
C ASP A 566 28.16 -11.57 3.82
N SER A 567 27.08 -11.89 3.10
CA SER A 567 27.03 -11.90 1.64
C SER A 567 26.68 -10.56 0.97
N ASN A 568 26.41 -9.50 1.74
CA ASN A 568 25.98 -8.22 1.18
C ASN A 568 27.16 -7.30 0.84
N ILE A 569 27.10 -6.65 -0.32
CA ILE A 569 28.09 -5.65 -0.74
C ILE A 569 28.00 -4.45 0.20
N LEU A 570 29.12 -4.09 0.84
CA LEU A 570 29.24 -2.90 1.67
C LEU A 570 29.34 -1.64 0.81
N VAL A 571 28.56 -0.64 1.19
CA VAL A 571 28.27 0.54 0.39
C VAL A 571 28.40 1.81 1.25
N ASP A 572 29.10 2.82 0.77
CA ASP A 572 29.30 4.07 1.50
C ASP A 572 28.16 5.08 1.24
N ILE A 573 27.41 5.44 2.28
CA ILE A 573 26.31 6.40 2.19
C ILE A 573 26.78 7.85 2.02
N GLU A 574 28.04 8.17 2.40
CA GLU A 574 28.59 9.53 2.34
C GLU A 574 28.52 10.13 0.94
N ILE A 575 28.52 9.26 -0.07
CA ILE A 575 28.40 9.64 -1.48
C ILE A 575 27.18 10.51 -1.78
N MET A 576 26.11 10.39 -0.99
CA MET A 576 24.89 11.17 -1.19
C MET A 576 25.09 12.65 -0.89
N SER A 577 26.07 13.01 -0.05
CA SER A 577 26.40 14.40 0.29
C SER A 577 26.83 15.23 -0.93
N ILE A 578 27.21 14.59 -2.04
CA ILE A 578 27.62 15.25 -3.29
C ILE A 578 26.42 15.91 -3.99
N PHE A 579 25.20 15.39 -3.80
CA PHE A 579 23.99 15.90 -4.46
C PHE A 579 23.44 17.15 -3.75
N ARG A 580 24.15 18.27 -3.82
CA ARG A 580 23.79 19.52 -3.13
C ARG A 580 22.47 20.15 -3.60
N LYS A 581 21.96 19.73 -4.76
CA LYS A 581 20.67 20.16 -5.33
C LYS A 581 19.53 19.16 -5.08
N LEU A 582 19.69 18.24 -4.14
CA LEU A 582 18.66 17.28 -3.78
C LEU A 582 17.46 18.01 -3.16
N HIS A 583 16.27 17.83 -3.75
CA HIS A 583 15.00 18.38 -3.29
C HIS A 583 14.13 17.32 -2.61
N SER A 584 14.19 16.07 -3.05
CA SER A 584 13.39 14.98 -2.50
C SER A 584 14.26 13.75 -2.20
N LEU A 585 14.19 13.27 -0.96
CA LEU A 585 14.87 12.06 -0.50
C LEU A 585 13.84 11.09 0.04
N THR A 586 13.80 9.89 -0.54
CA THR A 586 12.95 8.79 -0.07
C THR A 586 13.79 7.61 0.38
N MET A 587 13.45 7.02 1.52
CA MET A 587 14.08 5.82 2.06
C MET A 587 12.96 4.83 2.43
N THR A 588 12.97 3.64 1.85
CA THR A 588 11.91 2.63 2.04
C THR A 588 12.53 1.27 2.27
N HIS A 589 12.44 0.75 3.50
CA HIS A 589 13.16 -0.48 3.87
C HIS A 589 14.66 -0.41 3.54
N ALA A 590 15.27 0.77 3.65
CA ALA A 590 16.70 0.92 3.40
C ALA A 590 17.47 0.22 4.56
N PRO A 591 18.49 -0.61 4.27
CA PRO A 591 19.27 -1.33 5.28
C PRO A 591 20.29 -0.40 5.97
N LEU A 592 19.81 0.73 6.49
CA LEU A 592 20.58 1.71 7.26
C LEU A 592 20.54 1.31 8.73
N ASN A 593 21.72 1.01 9.30
CA ASN A 593 21.86 0.60 10.69
C ASN A 593 22.76 1.58 11.44
N GLY A 594 22.24 2.24 12.48
CA GLY A 594 22.96 3.27 13.24
C GLY A 594 22.55 4.69 12.85
N ARG A 595 23.37 5.68 13.24
CA ARG A 595 23.16 7.11 13.01
C ARG A 595 23.95 7.61 11.81
N PHE A 596 23.31 8.45 11.00
CA PHE A 596 23.89 9.03 9.77
C PHE A 596 23.62 10.53 9.68
N PRO A 597 24.38 11.38 10.41
CA PRO A 597 24.15 12.83 10.43
C PRO A 597 24.18 13.49 9.04
N LEU A 598 24.98 12.96 8.12
CA LEU A 598 25.12 13.47 6.75
C LEU A 598 23.82 13.40 5.93
N LEU A 599 22.89 12.49 6.27
CA LEU A 599 21.57 12.41 5.60
C LEU A 599 20.66 13.60 5.91
N PHE A 600 21.03 14.42 6.90
CA PHE A 600 20.23 15.55 7.38
C PHE A 600 20.92 16.90 7.16
N ASN A 601 21.85 16.97 6.20
CA ASN A 601 22.57 18.20 5.83
C ASN A 601 22.41 18.52 4.33
N PHE A 602 21.16 18.75 3.91
CA PHE A 602 20.80 19.10 2.54
C PHE A 602 20.06 20.45 2.51
N PRO A 603 20.74 21.56 2.13
CA PRO A 603 20.17 22.90 2.27
C PRO A 603 18.97 23.16 1.36
N LEU A 604 18.81 22.38 0.29
CA LEU A 604 17.73 22.52 -0.69
C LEU A 604 16.65 21.43 -0.58
N LEU A 605 16.73 20.55 0.42
CA LEU A 605 15.78 19.45 0.57
C LEU A 605 14.42 19.99 1.03
N GLN A 606 13.39 19.69 0.25
CA GLN A 606 12.00 20.09 0.50
C GLN A 606 11.13 18.91 0.95
N GLU A 607 11.48 17.68 0.57
CA GLU A 607 10.71 16.48 0.89
C GLU A 607 11.61 15.39 1.45
N LEU A 608 11.26 14.90 2.64
CA LEU A 608 11.92 13.78 3.30
C LEU A 608 10.89 12.70 3.62
N ASN A 609 11.04 11.55 2.99
CA ASN A 609 10.17 10.39 3.16
C ASN A 609 10.98 9.20 3.72
N ILE A 610 10.61 8.68 4.88
CA ILE A 610 11.30 7.55 5.54
C ILE A 610 10.28 6.51 5.97
N PHE A 611 10.29 5.35 5.31
CA PHE A 611 9.33 4.27 5.52
C PHE A 611 10.05 2.98 5.93
N ILE A 612 9.63 2.42 7.06
CA ILE A 612 10.02 1.06 7.49
C ILE A 612 11.55 0.91 7.55
N CYS A 613 12.25 1.91 8.08
CA CYS A 613 13.69 1.90 8.30
C CYS A 613 13.98 1.71 9.80
N SER A 614 13.56 0.56 10.35
CA SER A 614 13.53 0.30 11.79
C SER A 614 14.87 0.41 12.52
N TYR A 615 16.00 0.34 11.79
CA TYR A 615 17.36 0.38 12.36
C TYR A 615 18.09 1.70 12.13
N LEU A 616 17.47 2.63 11.36
CA LEU A 616 17.98 3.98 11.22
C LEU A 616 17.71 4.72 12.53
N LYS A 617 18.77 4.95 13.31
CA LYS A 617 18.71 5.70 14.56
C LYS A 617 18.96 7.17 14.27
N TRP A 618 18.06 8.03 14.72
CA TRP A 618 18.23 9.49 14.61
C TRP A 618 17.22 10.19 15.53
N ASP A 619 17.50 11.46 15.82
CA ASP A 619 16.68 12.32 16.66
C ASP A 619 16.11 13.48 15.84
N LEU A 620 14.88 13.93 16.13
CA LEU A 620 14.24 15.05 15.42
C LEU A 620 15.08 16.36 15.41
N GLU A 621 15.97 16.57 16.40
CA GLU A 621 16.85 17.75 16.45
C GLU A 621 17.75 17.90 15.21
N VAL A 622 18.12 16.79 14.57
CA VAL A 622 19.00 16.82 13.38
C VAL A 622 18.35 17.48 12.17
N LEU A 623 17.01 17.64 12.17
CA LEU A 623 16.27 18.30 11.10
C LEU A 623 16.60 19.80 10.98
N GLY A 624 17.30 20.39 11.95
CA GLY A 624 17.86 21.73 11.83
C GLY A 624 18.81 21.92 10.64
N GLY A 625 19.39 20.83 10.11
CA GLY A 625 20.20 20.86 8.89
C GLY A 625 19.41 20.87 7.57
N LEU A 626 18.06 20.91 7.63
CA LEU A 626 17.16 20.89 6.47
C LEU A 626 16.24 22.13 6.44
N PRO A 627 16.78 23.35 6.34
CA PRO A 627 16.03 24.60 6.56
C PRO A 627 14.88 24.87 5.57
N LEU A 628 14.87 24.20 4.42
CA LEU A 628 13.82 24.34 3.39
C LEU A 628 12.81 23.19 3.39
N LEU A 629 12.82 22.32 4.40
CA LEU A 629 11.95 21.16 4.45
C LEU A 629 10.48 21.57 4.56
N ARG A 630 9.67 21.14 3.58
CA ARG A 630 8.23 21.43 3.49
C ARG A 630 7.38 20.22 3.84
N ARG A 631 7.84 19.01 3.50
CA ARG A 631 7.13 17.75 3.73
C ARG A 631 8.01 16.77 4.48
N LEU A 632 7.58 16.39 5.67
CA LEU A 632 8.19 15.35 6.49
C LEU A 632 7.22 14.18 6.62
N ASN A 633 7.60 13.01 6.10
CA ASN A 633 6.77 11.82 6.13
C ASN A 633 7.57 10.61 6.61
N ILE A 634 7.28 10.19 7.83
CA ILE A 634 7.95 9.11 8.55
C ILE A 634 6.88 8.09 8.89
N SER A 635 7.09 6.82 8.55
CA SER A 635 6.21 5.75 9.01
C SER A 635 6.97 4.48 9.37
N PHE A 636 6.62 3.84 10.48
CA PHE A 636 7.23 2.60 10.96
C PHE A 636 8.74 2.73 11.21
N ASN A 637 9.16 3.77 11.95
CA ASN A 637 10.57 3.99 12.30
C ASN A 637 10.72 3.89 13.83
N CYS A 638 10.77 2.66 14.35
CA CYS A 638 10.80 2.40 15.79
C CYS A 638 12.06 2.95 16.51
N SER A 639 13.12 3.26 15.75
CA SER A 639 14.37 3.82 16.28
C SER A 639 14.47 5.35 16.20
N LEU A 640 13.47 6.04 15.63
CA LEU A 640 13.38 7.49 15.68
C LEU A 640 13.05 7.95 17.11
N THR A 641 13.83 8.90 17.63
CA THR A 641 13.59 9.57 18.92
C THR A 641 13.41 11.08 18.73
N GLY A 642 13.13 11.78 19.83
CA GLY A 642 13.18 13.23 19.88
C GLY A 642 11.85 13.86 20.25
N ASN A 643 11.90 15.17 20.48
CA ASN A 643 10.74 15.97 20.83
C ASN A 643 10.22 16.71 19.59
N ILE A 644 8.91 16.69 19.34
CA ILE A 644 8.31 17.42 18.21
C ILE A 644 8.50 18.95 18.29
N ALA A 645 8.76 19.51 19.47
CA ALA A 645 9.15 20.92 19.63
C ALA A 645 10.42 21.27 18.85
N SER A 646 11.30 20.29 18.59
CA SER A 646 12.51 20.48 17.77
C SER A 646 12.17 20.82 16.31
N LEU A 647 10.95 20.54 15.83
CA LEU A 647 10.49 20.96 14.51
C LEU A 647 10.28 22.48 14.39
N ARG A 648 10.29 23.24 15.50
CA ARG A 648 10.17 24.71 15.48
C ARG A 648 11.24 25.40 14.63
N VAL A 649 12.40 24.76 14.43
CA VAL A 649 13.43 25.26 13.50
C VAL A 649 12.96 25.33 12.04
N LEU A 650 11.87 24.61 11.71
CA LEU A 650 11.24 24.54 10.39
C LEU A 650 9.86 25.20 10.36
N LYS A 651 9.54 26.06 11.35
CA LYS A 651 8.24 26.71 11.51
C LYS A 651 7.75 27.40 10.23
N ASP A 652 8.64 28.08 9.52
CA ASP A 652 8.29 28.89 8.35
C ASP A 652 8.19 28.10 7.05
N SER A 653 8.65 26.84 7.04
CA SER A 653 8.74 26.01 5.82
C SER A 653 7.77 24.83 5.82
N LEU A 654 7.51 24.20 6.98
CA LEU A 654 6.73 22.96 7.05
C LEU A 654 5.26 23.16 6.66
N GLU A 655 4.82 22.36 5.70
CA GLU A 655 3.44 22.26 5.22
C GLU A 655 2.80 20.93 5.59
N LEU A 656 3.58 19.85 5.67
CA LEU A 656 3.09 18.52 5.99
C LEU A 656 4.02 17.83 6.97
N VAL A 657 3.46 17.36 8.08
CA VAL A 657 4.13 16.54 9.09
C VAL A 657 3.33 15.27 9.29
N LYS A 658 3.91 14.14 8.90
CA LYS A 658 3.37 12.80 9.13
C LYS A 658 4.42 11.96 9.83
N ILE A 659 4.19 11.61 11.09
CA ILE A 659 5.04 10.77 11.90
C ILE A 659 4.16 9.66 12.49
N VAL A 660 4.21 8.48 11.89
CA VAL A 660 3.30 7.37 12.22
C VAL A 660 4.07 6.16 12.71
N ARG A 661 3.63 5.54 13.81
CA ARG A 661 4.30 4.37 14.41
C ARG A 661 5.78 4.65 14.68
N ALA A 662 6.02 5.72 15.42
CA ALA A 662 7.32 6.13 15.93
C ALA A 662 7.15 6.40 17.43
N GLU A 663 6.95 5.32 18.18
CA GLU A 663 6.53 5.35 19.59
C GLU A 663 7.44 6.24 20.44
N ARG A 664 8.76 6.25 20.20
CA ARG A 664 9.72 7.04 20.98
C ARG A 664 9.73 8.55 20.66
N VAL A 665 8.89 9.02 19.75
CA VAL A 665 8.72 10.47 19.49
C VAL A 665 7.75 11.04 20.52
N GLN A 666 8.21 12.05 21.25
CA GLN A 666 7.49 12.67 22.36
C GLN A 666 7.25 14.17 22.11
N GLY A 667 6.60 14.84 23.06
CA GLY A 667 6.36 16.29 23.06
C GLY A 667 4.88 16.63 23.23
N ASN A 668 4.53 17.91 23.07
CA ASN A 668 3.15 18.37 23.08
C ASN A 668 2.76 18.84 21.67
N PHE A 669 1.66 18.32 21.09
CA PHE A 669 1.27 18.69 19.72
C PHE A 669 0.97 20.19 19.55
N MET A 670 0.63 20.89 20.63
CA MET A 670 0.45 22.35 20.64
C MET A 670 1.74 23.13 20.37
N ASP A 671 2.92 22.47 20.45
CA ASP A 671 4.18 23.09 20.03
C ASP A 671 4.23 23.40 18.52
N LEU A 672 3.28 22.87 17.74
CA LEU A 672 3.16 23.08 16.30
C LEU A 672 2.00 24.02 15.92
N ALA A 673 1.28 24.57 16.90
CA ALA A 673 0.06 25.36 16.69
C ALA A 673 0.28 26.66 15.90
N ASP A 674 1.45 27.28 16.07
CA ASP A 674 1.81 28.57 15.49
C ASP A 674 2.48 28.47 14.11
N PHE A 675 2.44 27.29 13.46
CA PHE A 675 3.06 27.07 12.16
C PHE A 675 2.21 27.68 11.03
N PRO A 676 2.66 28.77 10.37
CA PRO A 676 1.81 29.54 9.45
C PRO A 676 1.46 28.80 8.15
N ARG A 677 2.17 27.71 7.83
CA ARG A 677 2.02 26.96 6.58
C ARG A 677 1.57 25.52 6.77
N LEU A 678 1.41 25.05 8.01
CA LEU A 678 1.11 23.65 8.29
C LEU A 678 -0.32 23.31 7.84
N LYS A 679 -0.42 22.44 6.83
CA LYS A 679 -1.67 21.96 6.22
C LYS A 679 -2.05 20.55 6.66
N SER A 680 -1.09 19.73 7.07
CA SER A 680 -1.38 18.36 7.46
C SER A 680 -0.51 17.93 8.62
N LEU A 681 -1.14 17.45 9.69
CA LEU A 681 -0.51 16.93 10.89
C LEU A 681 -1.05 15.53 11.20
N ASN A 682 -0.18 14.53 11.14
CA ASN A 682 -0.51 13.15 11.47
C ASN A 682 0.55 12.58 12.42
N LEU A 683 0.16 12.28 13.65
CA LEU A 683 1.05 11.84 14.73
C LEU A 683 0.60 10.50 15.35
N ILE A 684 -0.21 9.70 14.64
CA ILE A 684 -0.78 8.46 15.20
C ILE A 684 0.32 7.46 15.59
N TYR A 685 0.13 6.77 16.71
CA TYR A 685 1.07 5.77 17.25
C TYR A 685 2.45 6.39 17.53
N THR A 686 2.44 7.56 18.19
CA THR A 686 3.60 8.19 18.81
C THR A 686 3.29 8.43 20.30
N ASP A 687 4.30 8.70 21.11
CA ASP A 687 4.16 9.10 22.52
C ASP A 687 3.94 10.63 22.67
N VAL A 688 3.51 11.32 21.60
CA VAL A 688 3.14 12.73 21.67
C VAL A 688 1.88 12.88 22.53
N THR A 689 1.90 13.91 23.37
CA THR A 689 0.84 14.26 24.33
C THR A 689 0.22 15.62 23.99
N GLY A 690 -0.76 16.05 24.77
CA GLY A 690 -1.41 17.36 24.69
C GLY A 690 -2.91 17.25 24.91
N ASP A 691 -3.61 18.37 24.78
CA ASP A 691 -5.06 18.44 24.93
C ASP A 691 -5.68 19.27 23.80
N ILE A 692 -6.65 18.70 23.06
CA ILE A 692 -7.33 19.44 22.00
C ILE A 692 -8.11 20.64 22.52
N ARG A 693 -8.48 20.67 23.81
CA ARG A 693 -9.19 21.78 24.44
C ARG A 693 -8.35 23.05 24.47
N ASP A 694 -7.02 22.90 24.43
CA ASP A 694 -6.05 24.00 24.42
C ASP A 694 -5.99 24.73 23.07
N ILE A 695 -6.60 24.18 22.01
CA ILE A 695 -6.65 24.82 20.68
C ILE A 695 -7.46 26.12 20.78
N ALA A 696 -6.79 27.25 20.54
CA ALA A 696 -7.37 28.57 20.43
C ALA A 696 -7.84 28.89 19.00
N GLU A 697 -8.59 29.98 18.86
CA GLU A 697 -9.17 30.43 17.58
C GLU A 697 -8.12 30.72 16.49
N ASN A 698 -6.90 31.10 16.90
CA ASN A 698 -5.82 31.48 15.98
C ASN A 698 -4.78 30.37 15.77
N ASP A 699 -4.99 29.19 16.34
CA ASP A 699 -4.09 28.06 16.19
C ASP A 699 -4.41 27.30 14.90
N PHE A 700 -3.37 26.75 14.25
CA PHE A 700 -3.54 25.86 13.08
C PHE A 700 -4.32 26.47 11.90
N LEU A 701 -4.16 27.78 11.64
CA LEU A 701 -4.92 28.55 10.62
C LEU A 701 -4.95 27.96 9.19
N LYS A 702 -3.99 27.10 8.83
CA LYS A 702 -3.89 26.49 7.49
C LYS A 702 -4.09 24.98 7.49
N LEU A 703 -4.37 24.38 8.65
CA LEU A 703 -4.45 22.93 8.79
C LEU A 703 -5.68 22.41 8.05
N ASP A 704 -5.52 21.47 7.14
CA ASP A 704 -6.58 20.79 6.38
C ASP A 704 -6.74 19.31 6.80
N PHE A 705 -5.79 18.79 7.58
CA PHE A 705 -5.82 17.41 8.07
C PHE A 705 -5.16 17.29 9.45
N LEU A 706 -5.86 16.66 10.40
CA LEU A 706 -5.38 16.39 11.75
C LEU A 706 -5.66 14.93 12.14
N ASP A 707 -4.64 14.22 12.61
CA ASP A 707 -4.78 12.88 13.19
C ASP A 707 -3.77 12.77 14.35
N LEU A 708 -4.28 12.65 15.58
CA LEU A 708 -3.50 12.73 16.82
C LEU A 708 -3.41 11.36 17.50
N PRO A 709 -2.30 11.05 18.22
CA PRO A 709 -2.14 9.77 18.90
C PRO A 709 -3.09 9.64 20.10
N ILE A 710 -3.21 8.41 20.60
CA ILE A 710 -4.00 8.08 21.80
C ILE A 710 -3.51 8.79 23.07
N GLY A 711 -2.26 9.28 23.10
CA GLY A 711 -1.71 10.05 24.23
C GLY A 711 -2.22 11.50 24.32
N VAL A 712 -2.90 12.00 23.29
CA VAL A 712 -3.49 13.34 23.27
C VAL A 712 -4.95 13.26 23.72
N VAL A 713 -5.36 14.09 24.68
CA VAL A 713 -6.77 14.20 25.08
C VAL A 713 -7.60 14.62 23.86
N GLY A 714 -8.56 13.79 23.47
CA GLY A 714 -9.34 13.97 22.23
C GLY A 714 -8.65 13.48 20.95
N GLY A 715 -7.49 12.83 21.05
CA GLY A 715 -6.82 12.16 19.94
C GLY A 715 -7.54 10.89 19.47
N ASN A 716 -7.09 10.29 18.38
CA ASN A 716 -7.74 9.11 17.80
C ASN A 716 -7.53 7.88 18.70
N GLY A 717 -8.62 7.24 19.13
CA GLY A 717 -8.59 6.14 20.08
C GLY A 717 -8.56 6.59 21.55
N PHE A 718 -8.62 7.90 21.85
CA PHE A 718 -8.56 8.40 23.21
C PHE A 718 -9.73 7.90 24.06
N GLU A 719 -9.44 7.50 25.30
CA GLU A 719 -10.41 7.05 26.28
C GLU A 719 -10.67 8.12 27.34
N PHE A 720 -11.86 8.70 27.36
CA PHE A 720 -12.25 9.70 28.33
C PHE A 720 -12.40 9.10 29.73
N GLN A 721 -11.89 9.80 30.74
CA GLN A 721 -12.02 9.37 32.14
C GLN A 721 -13.37 9.79 32.74
N ARG A 722 -14.02 10.83 32.21
CA ARG A 722 -15.35 11.27 32.64
C ARG A 722 -16.24 11.57 31.44
N ILE A 723 -17.54 11.31 31.58
CA ILE A 723 -18.56 11.73 30.63
C ILE A 723 -18.58 13.26 30.48
N SER A 724 -18.31 13.98 31.58
CA SER A 724 -18.29 15.45 31.63
C SER A 724 -17.17 16.11 30.83
N ASP A 725 -16.10 15.37 30.47
CA ASP A 725 -14.96 15.93 29.74
C ASP A 725 -15.23 16.04 28.23
N VAL A 726 -16.16 15.22 27.72
CA VAL A 726 -16.45 15.05 26.30
C VAL A 726 -17.01 16.31 25.63
N PRO A 727 -17.97 17.05 26.22
CA PRO A 727 -18.51 18.26 25.58
C PRO A 727 -17.44 19.33 25.27
N ASP A 728 -16.42 19.48 26.11
CA ASP A 728 -15.36 20.47 25.90
C ASP A 728 -14.42 20.06 24.76
N ALA A 729 -14.02 18.79 24.75
CA ALA A 729 -13.24 18.19 23.67
C ALA A 729 -13.95 18.38 22.31
N LEU A 730 -15.23 18.01 22.23
CA LEU A 730 -16.01 18.09 20.99
C LEU A 730 -16.26 19.53 20.53
N ARG A 731 -16.42 20.47 21.47
CA ARG A 731 -16.46 21.90 21.14
C ARG A 731 -15.13 22.38 20.55
N ALA A 732 -14.00 21.87 21.02
CA ALA A 732 -12.70 22.23 20.48
C ALA A 732 -12.49 21.71 19.06
N ILE A 733 -12.83 20.45 18.77
CA ILE A 733 -12.83 19.90 17.40
C ILE A 733 -13.75 20.70 16.48
N HIS A 734 -14.96 21.02 16.95
CA HIS A 734 -15.91 21.80 16.18
C HIS A 734 -15.40 23.19 15.82
N ARG A 735 -14.73 23.86 16.75
CA ARG A 735 -14.04 25.14 16.46
C ARG A 735 -13.02 24.93 15.36
N LEU A 736 -12.18 23.90 15.49
CA LEU A 736 -11.17 23.60 14.49
C LEU A 736 -11.79 23.35 13.10
N GLU A 737 -12.83 22.51 13.00
CA GLU A 737 -13.59 22.24 11.76
C GLU A 737 -14.25 23.49 11.15
N LYS A 738 -14.58 24.51 11.95
CA LYS A 738 -15.14 25.76 11.45
C LYS A 738 -14.08 26.67 10.84
N HIS A 739 -12.92 26.77 11.48
CA HIS A 739 -11.84 27.61 11.00
C HIS A 739 -11.12 27.00 9.81
N THR A 740 -11.11 25.67 9.75
CA THR A 740 -10.34 24.93 8.78
C THR A 740 -11.23 24.04 7.94
N LYS A 741 -10.92 23.85 6.66
CA LYS A 741 -11.60 22.83 5.86
C LYS A 741 -11.10 21.43 6.21
N ILE A 742 -10.83 21.16 7.50
CA ILE A 742 -10.42 19.84 7.94
C ILE A 742 -11.56 18.90 7.65
N GLY A 743 -11.36 18.07 6.63
CA GLY A 743 -12.14 16.87 6.49
C GLY A 743 -11.74 15.98 7.66
N VAL A 744 -12.58 15.87 8.67
CA VAL A 744 -12.52 14.77 9.64
C VAL A 744 -12.87 13.50 8.88
N TYR A 745 -11.87 13.01 8.15
CA TYR A 745 -12.02 11.97 7.12
C TYR A 745 -12.18 10.58 7.72
N LYS A 746 -12.10 10.46 9.05
CA LYS A 746 -12.27 9.19 9.77
C LYS A 746 -13.08 9.44 11.04
N PRO A 747 -14.00 8.53 11.40
CA PRO A 747 -14.61 8.57 12.72
C PRO A 747 -13.48 8.44 13.73
N TYR A 748 -13.33 9.46 14.57
CA TYR A 748 -12.51 9.35 15.77
C TYR A 748 -13.16 8.29 16.66
N TRP A 749 -12.38 7.29 17.06
CA TRP A 749 -12.86 6.24 17.94
C TRP A 749 -12.67 6.69 19.38
N TRP A 750 -13.54 7.57 19.87
CA TRP A 750 -13.52 7.94 21.28
C TRP A 750 -14.48 7.07 22.07
N ARG A 751 -14.05 6.71 23.27
CA ARG A 751 -14.89 5.96 24.21
C ARG A 751 -14.63 6.41 25.63
N LEU A 752 -15.53 6.05 26.54
CA LEU A 752 -15.28 6.13 27.98
C LEU A 752 -14.31 5.01 28.37
N SER A 753 -13.30 5.33 29.17
CA SER A 753 -12.36 4.33 29.67
C SER A 753 -13.07 3.31 30.55
N SER A 754 -12.68 2.03 30.47
CA SER A 754 -13.21 1.01 31.39
C SER A 754 -12.81 1.23 32.85
N GLN A 755 -11.80 2.07 33.09
CA GLN A 755 -11.39 2.52 34.42
C GLN A 755 -12.06 3.83 34.85
N SER A 756 -12.92 4.39 33.99
CA SER A 756 -13.68 5.57 34.33
C SER A 756 -14.62 5.27 35.50
N PRO A 757 -14.68 6.14 36.51
CA PRO A 757 -15.70 6.06 37.57
C PRO A 757 -17.14 6.26 37.05
N ASP A 758 -17.31 6.74 35.82
CA ASP A 758 -18.61 6.84 35.16
C ASP A 758 -18.88 5.58 34.30
N SER A 759 -17.88 4.70 34.13
CA SER A 759 -18.04 3.41 33.49
C SER A 759 -18.53 2.38 34.50
N TYR A 760 -19.44 1.53 34.06
CA TYR A 760 -19.95 0.43 34.84
C TYR A 760 -20.01 -0.80 33.95
N ASP A 761 -19.44 -1.90 34.44
CA ASP A 761 -19.54 -3.19 33.78
C ASP A 761 -20.85 -3.85 34.22
N PRO A 762 -21.83 -4.03 33.32
CA PRO A 762 -23.09 -4.67 33.66
C PRO A 762 -22.90 -6.09 34.23
N TRP A 763 -21.74 -6.72 34.01
CA TRP A 763 -21.46 -8.10 34.39
C TRP A 763 -20.71 -8.28 35.72
N GLN A 764 -20.12 -7.23 36.32
CA GLN A 764 -19.25 -7.40 37.50
C GLN A 764 -19.97 -7.60 38.84
N ARG A 765 -21.27 -7.28 38.96
CA ARG A 765 -22.00 -7.34 40.26
C ARG A 765 -22.91 -8.55 40.43
N GLY A 766 -22.53 -9.71 39.90
CA GLY A 766 -23.20 -10.98 40.24
C GLY A 766 -24.62 -11.14 39.68
N ILE A 767 -25.04 -10.28 38.75
CA ILE A 767 -26.01 -10.65 37.73
C ILE A 767 -25.25 -11.53 36.76
N ASP A 768 -24.91 -12.72 37.23
CA ASP A 768 -24.44 -13.78 36.38
C ASP A 768 -25.71 -14.32 35.70
N PRO A 769 -25.98 -14.01 34.41
CA PRO A 769 -27.11 -14.61 33.72
C PRO A 769 -27.02 -16.14 33.74
N TRP A 770 -25.81 -16.71 33.97
CA TRP A 770 -25.59 -18.14 34.13
C TRP A 770 -26.13 -18.71 35.45
N ARG A 771 -26.43 -17.89 36.49
CA ARG A 771 -27.05 -18.38 37.73
C ARG A 771 -28.51 -18.82 37.58
N ARG A 772 -29.21 -18.46 36.50
CA ARG A 772 -30.56 -18.98 36.17
C ARG A 772 -30.56 -20.20 35.25
N GLY A 773 -29.40 -20.77 34.97
CA GLY A 773 -29.25 -22.05 34.28
C GLY A 773 -28.71 -21.94 32.85
N PRO A 774 -28.02 -22.97 32.31
CA PRO A 774 -27.22 -22.88 31.08
C PRO A 774 -28.04 -22.90 29.77
N HIS A 775 -29.34 -22.68 29.82
CA HIS A 775 -30.23 -22.92 28.69
C HIS A 775 -30.96 -21.64 28.29
N TYR A 776 -30.52 -21.08 27.16
CA TYR A 776 -31.21 -20.06 26.36
C TYR A 776 -31.29 -18.64 26.95
N MET A 777 -30.15 -17.93 26.99
CA MET A 777 -30.19 -16.55 26.50
C MET A 777 -29.56 -16.54 25.11
N PRO A 778 -30.29 -16.16 24.05
CA PRO A 778 -29.72 -15.96 22.72
C PRO A 778 -28.52 -15.02 22.82
N LEU A 779 -27.41 -15.37 22.18
CA LEU A 779 -26.19 -14.54 22.14
C LEU A 779 -26.42 -13.14 21.50
N GLU A 780 -27.62 -12.84 21.03
CA GLU A 780 -27.90 -11.81 20.03
C GLU A 780 -28.28 -10.42 20.59
N SER A 781 -28.42 -10.22 21.90
CA SER A 781 -28.80 -8.90 22.43
C SER A 781 -28.16 -8.54 23.78
N LYS A 782 -26.83 -8.55 23.85
CA LYS A 782 -26.14 -7.94 24.99
C LYS A 782 -26.37 -6.41 24.96
N LEU A 783 -27.11 -5.92 25.94
CA LEU A 783 -27.32 -4.48 26.15
C LEU A 783 -26.04 -3.90 26.76
N TYR A 784 -25.24 -3.23 25.94
CA TYR A 784 -24.05 -2.51 26.41
C TYR A 784 -24.38 -1.04 26.65
N PRO A 785 -23.92 -0.44 27.77
CA PRO A 785 -23.98 0.99 27.96
C PRO A 785 -23.33 1.74 26.77
N PRO A 786 -23.89 2.87 26.32
CA PRO A 786 -23.41 3.59 25.14
C PRO A 786 -22.15 4.38 25.50
N PHE A 787 -21.01 3.71 25.61
CA PHE A 787 -19.75 4.35 26.03
C PHE A 787 -18.86 4.75 24.85
N THR A 788 -19.32 4.66 23.60
CA THR A 788 -18.57 5.15 22.43
C THR A 788 -19.17 6.46 21.95
N ILE A 789 -18.37 7.37 21.40
CA ILE A 789 -18.86 8.63 20.83
C ILE A 789 -18.93 8.51 19.32
N GLU A 790 -20.04 8.97 18.75
CA GLU A 790 -20.25 9.09 17.33
C GLU A 790 -20.43 10.58 16.96
N LEU A 791 -19.71 11.04 15.95
CA LEU A 791 -19.95 12.33 15.31
C LEU A 791 -21.07 12.17 14.28
N VAL A 792 -22.06 13.05 14.32
CA VAL A 792 -23.20 13.04 13.41
C VAL A 792 -23.34 14.36 12.67
N SER A 793 -23.92 14.32 11.48
CA SER A 793 -24.19 15.52 10.70
C SER A 793 -25.53 15.43 9.99
N ALA A 794 -26.32 16.49 10.08
CA ALA A 794 -27.57 16.62 9.35
C ALA A 794 -27.57 17.97 8.61
N GLY A 795 -27.57 17.94 7.27
CA GLY A 795 -27.32 19.13 6.46
C GLY A 795 -25.99 19.81 6.84
N SER A 796 -26.04 21.11 7.10
CA SER A 796 -24.88 21.90 7.55
C SER A 796 -24.61 21.81 9.06
N ARG A 797 -25.47 21.14 9.84
CA ARG A 797 -25.37 21.06 11.30
C ARG A 797 -24.48 19.90 11.74
N ARG A 798 -23.52 20.17 12.62
CA ARG A 798 -22.70 19.14 13.28
C ARG A 798 -23.19 18.85 14.70
N GLY A 799 -23.07 17.60 15.10
CA GLY A 799 -23.40 17.13 16.44
C GLY A 799 -22.65 15.86 16.77
N TRP A 800 -22.96 15.30 17.94
CA TRP A 800 -22.39 14.06 18.41
C TRP A 800 -23.38 13.34 19.33
N ARG A 801 -23.13 12.07 19.60
CA ARG A 801 -23.89 11.31 20.58
C ARG A 801 -23.04 10.20 21.19
N TRP A 802 -23.55 9.64 22.26
CA TRP A 802 -23.06 8.39 22.82
C TRP A 802 -23.76 7.21 22.15
N TYR A 803 -23.03 6.15 21.83
CA TYR A 803 -23.55 4.96 21.16
C TYR A 803 -22.85 3.67 21.62
N SER A 804 -23.53 2.54 21.45
CA SER A 804 -23.04 1.16 21.46
C SER A 804 -23.66 0.42 20.27
N GLU A 805 -23.26 -0.84 20.03
CA GLU A 805 -23.72 -1.62 18.86
C GLU A 805 -25.25 -1.65 18.71
N ASN A 806 -25.98 -1.63 19.82
CA ASN A 806 -27.43 -1.82 19.84
C ASN A 806 -28.19 -0.60 20.39
N MET A 807 -27.50 0.48 20.76
CA MET A 807 -28.13 1.59 21.49
C MET A 807 -27.45 2.93 21.23
N SER A 808 -28.22 4.02 21.22
CA SER A 808 -27.66 5.37 21.17
C SER A 808 -28.42 6.37 22.05
N CYS A 809 -27.69 7.36 22.58
CA CYS A 809 -28.27 8.50 23.29
C CYS A 809 -28.74 9.58 22.31
N LYS A 810 -29.53 10.54 22.80
CA LYS A 810 -29.97 11.71 22.03
C LYS A 810 -28.78 12.56 21.56
N PHE A 811 -28.90 13.10 20.35
CA PHE A 811 -27.89 13.98 19.73
C PHE A 811 -27.63 15.25 20.56
N ASN A 812 -26.36 15.53 20.77
CA ASN A 812 -25.80 16.78 21.26
C ASN A 812 -25.31 17.60 20.06
N TRP A 813 -26.12 18.57 19.64
CA TRP A 813 -25.78 19.43 18.51
C TRP A 813 -24.80 20.52 18.92
N LEU A 814 -23.75 20.73 18.12
CA LEU A 814 -22.72 21.74 18.34
C LEU A 814 -23.06 23.06 17.63
N ASP A 815 -23.88 22.99 16.59
CA ASP A 815 -24.40 24.14 15.87
C ASP A 815 -25.83 24.50 16.27
N PRO A 816 -26.22 25.79 16.15
CA PRO A 816 -27.62 26.17 16.20
C PRO A 816 -28.41 25.49 15.07
N GLU A 817 -29.71 25.36 15.26
CA GLU A 817 -30.59 24.87 14.22
C GLU A 817 -30.63 25.86 13.04
N PRO A 818 -30.58 25.39 11.77
CA PRO A 818 -30.71 26.28 10.62
C PRO A 818 -32.05 27.05 10.64
N ASP A 819 -32.08 28.27 10.11
CA ASP A 819 -33.33 29.01 9.93
C ASP A 819 -34.29 28.20 9.05
N ARG A 820 -35.57 28.11 9.43
CA ARG A 820 -36.62 27.42 8.68
C ARG A 820 -36.77 27.91 7.23
N LYS A 821 -36.31 29.13 6.93
CA LYS A 821 -36.30 29.72 5.59
C LYS A 821 -35.01 29.46 4.80
N SER A 822 -33.99 28.89 5.43
CA SER A 822 -32.75 28.51 4.76
C SER A 822 -32.98 27.31 3.84
N ILE A 823 -32.32 27.31 2.69
CA ILE A 823 -32.30 26.15 1.79
C ILE A 823 -31.73 24.90 2.47
N ASP A 824 -30.88 25.08 3.48
CA ASP A 824 -30.27 24.00 4.26
C ASP A 824 -31.25 23.33 5.22
N TYR A 825 -32.39 23.96 5.56
CA TYR A 825 -33.32 23.43 6.57
C TYR A 825 -34.00 22.15 6.10
N GLU A 826 -34.41 22.08 4.83
CA GLU A 826 -35.03 20.87 4.28
C GLU A 826 -34.04 19.70 4.25
N THR A 827 -32.77 19.96 3.89
CA THR A 827 -31.70 18.96 3.98
C THR A 827 -31.43 18.54 5.42
N TYR A 828 -31.38 19.48 6.36
CA TYR A 828 -31.23 19.21 7.79
C TYR A 828 -32.32 18.29 8.32
N ILE A 829 -33.60 18.59 8.06
CA ILE A 829 -34.72 17.78 8.54
C ILE A 829 -34.66 16.37 7.94
N LYS A 830 -34.44 16.27 6.63
CA LYS A 830 -34.35 14.97 5.95
C LYS A 830 -33.19 14.12 6.48
N ASP A 831 -32.01 14.70 6.64
CA ASP A 831 -30.84 13.97 7.14
C ASP A 831 -31.03 13.57 8.60
N LYS A 832 -31.59 14.45 9.43
CA LYS A 832 -31.94 14.14 10.82
C LYS A 832 -32.92 12.97 10.90
N GLU A 833 -33.98 12.99 10.09
CA GLU A 833 -34.95 11.89 10.01
C GLU A 833 -34.31 10.58 9.51
N ASN A 834 -33.34 10.66 8.60
CA ASN A 834 -32.62 9.47 8.15
C ASN A 834 -31.75 8.89 9.27
N ILE A 835 -31.02 9.72 10.01
CA ILE A 835 -30.22 9.26 11.15
C ILE A 835 -31.14 8.64 12.21
N GLU A 836 -32.25 9.32 12.56
CA GLU A 836 -33.23 8.80 13.51
C GLU A 836 -33.91 7.51 13.01
N ARG A 837 -34.06 7.31 11.69
CA ARG A 837 -34.62 6.09 11.10
C ARG A 837 -33.61 4.94 11.05
N ASP A 838 -32.35 5.22 10.72
CA ASP A 838 -31.28 4.23 10.70
C ASP A 838 -31.08 3.65 12.10
N ASP A 839 -31.24 4.48 13.15
CA ASP A 839 -31.25 4.02 14.55
C ASP A 839 -32.40 3.05 14.85
N ILE A 840 -33.57 3.23 14.23
CA ILE A 840 -34.73 2.36 14.42
C ILE A 840 -34.52 1.02 13.70
N ILE A 841 -33.91 1.04 12.52
CA ILE A 841 -33.69 -0.17 11.70
C ILE A 841 -32.63 -1.08 12.32
N CYS A 842 -31.61 -0.51 12.97
CA CYS A 842 -30.60 -1.30 13.70
C CYS A 842 -31.16 -1.92 15.00
N SER A 843 -32.33 -1.50 15.47
CA SER A 843 -32.96 -1.97 16.69
C SER A 843 -34.34 -2.56 16.38
N GLU A 844 -34.41 -3.82 15.92
CA GLU A 844 -35.69 -4.55 15.86
C GLU A 844 -36.35 -4.74 17.25
N GLY A 845 -35.61 -4.46 18.33
CA GLY A 845 -36.14 -4.25 19.68
C GLY A 845 -36.20 -2.76 20.04
N ASP A 846 -37.28 -2.34 20.72
CA ASP A 846 -37.55 -0.96 21.15
C ASP A 846 -36.29 -0.18 21.56
N ASN A 847 -36.11 0.99 20.95
CA ASN A 847 -34.92 1.82 21.02
C ASN A 847 -34.67 2.35 22.46
N PHE A 848 -33.95 1.55 23.26
CA PHE A 848 -33.90 1.57 24.73
C PHE A 848 -33.59 2.92 25.39
N TYR A 849 -32.81 3.82 24.74
CA TYR A 849 -32.46 5.14 25.30
C TYR A 849 -33.09 6.35 24.60
N HIS A 850 -33.99 6.18 23.62
CA HIS A 850 -34.69 7.32 23.02
C HIS A 850 -35.57 8.09 24.02
N LEU A 851 -35.77 7.55 25.23
CA LEU A 851 -36.52 8.11 26.36
C LEU A 851 -36.00 9.45 26.93
N GLY A 852 -34.90 10.03 26.43
CA GLY A 852 -34.55 11.40 26.83
C GLY A 852 -33.08 11.69 27.12
N HIS A 853 -32.25 10.66 27.21
CA HIS A 853 -30.89 10.82 27.74
C HIS A 853 -29.95 11.36 26.65
N ARG A 854 -29.28 12.49 26.94
CA ARG A 854 -28.22 13.08 26.10
C ARG A 854 -26.81 12.57 26.43
N GLN A 855 -26.68 11.87 27.55
CA GLN A 855 -25.46 11.26 28.06
C GLN A 855 -25.79 9.83 28.51
N PRO A 856 -24.81 8.94 28.64
CA PRO A 856 -25.04 7.60 29.17
C PRO A 856 -25.74 7.72 30.53
N PRO A 857 -26.75 6.89 30.80
CA PRO A 857 -27.38 6.87 32.11
C PRO A 857 -26.35 6.54 33.20
N THR A 858 -26.65 6.93 34.44
CA THR A 858 -25.91 6.41 35.61
C THR A 858 -26.11 4.90 35.73
N GLU A 859 -25.25 4.21 36.48
CA GLU A 859 -25.36 2.76 36.71
C GLU A 859 -26.77 2.39 37.24
N GLU A 860 -27.30 3.16 38.19
CA GLU A 860 -28.64 2.95 38.74
C GLU A 860 -29.75 3.16 37.70
N GLN A 861 -29.64 4.20 36.87
CA GLN A 861 -30.61 4.46 35.81
C GLN A 861 -30.56 3.38 34.72
N PHE A 862 -29.36 2.93 34.35
CA PHE A 862 -29.20 1.84 33.40
C PHE A 862 -29.83 0.56 33.93
N ARG A 863 -29.59 0.24 35.22
CA ARG A 863 -30.20 -0.93 35.88
C ARG A 863 -31.72 -0.83 35.88
N GLN A 864 -32.28 0.32 36.22
CA GLN A 864 -33.72 0.56 36.17
C GLN A 864 -34.28 0.39 34.75
N LEU A 865 -33.59 0.91 33.73
CA LEU A 865 -33.98 0.73 32.34
C LEU A 865 -33.97 -0.76 31.95
N CYS A 866 -32.95 -1.52 32.36
CA CYS A 866 -32.87 -2.96 32.12
C CYS A 866 -34.01 -3.72 32.79
N GLU A 867 -34.37 -3.36 34.03
CA GLU A 867 -35.50 -3.95 34.76
C GLU A 867 -36.84 -3.63 34.08
N THR A 868 -37.03 -2.41 33.58
CA THR A 868 -38.28 -2.05 32.87
C THR A 868 -38.42 -2.69 31.50
N PHE A 869 -37.31 -3.13 30.89
CA PHE A 869 -37.26 -3.72 29.56
C PHE A 869 -37.30 -5.26 29.60
N GLU A 870 -37.59 -5.86 30.76
CA GLU A 870 -37.93 -7.29 30.78
C GLU A 870 -39.03 -7.53 29.73
N PRO A 871 -38.75 -8.33 28.68
CA PRO A 871 -39.65 -8.48 27.56
C PRO A 871 -40.99 -8.95 28.11
N ARG A 872 -42.05 -8.17 27.85
CA ARG A 872 -43.41 -8.64 28.09
C ARG A 872 -43.60 -9.84 27.16
N GLU A 873 -43.72 -11.03 27.75
CA GLU A 873 -43.94 -12.30 27.05
C GLU A 873 -45.07 -12.23 26.01
#